data_AF-A0A5B8XPN3-F1
#
_entry.id   AF-A0A5B8XPN3-F1
#
_cell.length_a   1.000
_cell.length_b   1.000
_cell.length_c   1.000
_cell.angle_alpha   90.00
_cell.angle_beta   90.00
_cell.angle_gamma   90.00
#
_symmetry.space_group_name_H-M   'P 1'
#
loop_
_entity.id
_entity.type
_entity.pdbx_description
1 polymer ?
#
loop_
_entity_poly.entity_id
_entity_poly.type
_entity_poly.pdbx_seq_one_letter_code
_entity_poly.pdbx_strand_id
1 'polypeptide(L)'
;MRRTCFLLALTILLSACQREYEFEREPTPVQTLGHELFIIWKKDAERAAVLADEKAAMLEANYGPFVDAVDTIVPESEYAAVDLFLQRLLTLVDEGILPALSRKLRVLMEEAAANQALLNALVTPTGPDAREFIELKSVPNLLGYATAYPRLPEMLSLVARVGLRNDGLNEDGVLTFEEPSALTDMTRVLVKTLREADLSGSDSAAVMVRDLALEADSKYMADEDISPVYVVLYDERGLPLAAKYGDSLSYPFVDNDSDGLADINAEGEFIFQNGGAGKIVPFSLQSAVEEPTTRDATGRAVAPGGPVFQYVDIHSTGLGFLIREFRGLSNEDTLYDLLNAFQAILGPKVVHTDEIGAYSGYALNQPLMDISYAAVHAVDTPVLPDVMEGIGALLEHRPDQVAGLILAITNVVRTIREYPGAEMDDDQTMIYDLLPYLKEIVDDPELWRDLMDELRDPINRKTGEALGTLLLYSDSDTVPTPGGPYDACFQACAAQHELGTLPRYSCIRNCPNTEIFSQPMDYTASETARGRSLLQKFLHLIWDTAGVPYTMDIEQALYDGEPLPALPPLLSLPGSGEAFLASIAGNLNLADYVPDTLWNSDLGVLLEYWGIDSGNVAALLSTLSPLFGAELEVMAKPHQITRLFNQQNLRWETERVVLDVADPKGRDRFVLAHHLAYGLFVGEAAGVIDTMVPLAKAFSDNQKEHVLAGIFTVLHDHYAADAALYQDVDGDPSPMKAANLRSYEPALRDILLAGELFEALNDFAIAVHEVELITGKPIRDDLGELLRHTLKEDGFANHRGENFIVLNDTRTVSNPSRLHFLAHAIGEAGDRINEVPESRERLIESLGNIVDVAVGAEKDSAGRPRFIRTGSPVLATHLTSYLGQEARERIDRGELSTWLRGDVVEFLEDLWTSRLLTSFVDLGADVLADPQDKVLIDDFVNYLFGTEVGRTNLLLAVHQLLVNSVNIDVWLPVAQFLANALDPDRVWNTEPFAQKPILTLGAELLDGTLKNDPQNTGIFMIHRALNETPGMPSPISVIAEIIAAYFSPAPMSAKLETPQDYQAFLLELAKYVEDDVHGIERLYELVSLRRR
;
A
#
# COMPACT_ATOMS: atom_id res chain seq x y z
N MET A 1 44.44 30.36 -33.63
CA MET A 1 45.69 30.21 -32.84
C MET A 1 45.56 30.62 -31.38
N ARG A 2 45.06 31.82 -31.02
CA ARG A 2 44.83 32.21 -29.60
C ARG A 2 43.64 31.54 -28.88
N ARG A 3 42.80 30.77 -29.59
CA ARG A 3 41.52 30.21 -29.08
C ARG A 3 41.47 28.67 -28.99
N THR A 4 42.52 27.97 -29.42
CA THR A 4 42.55 26.49 -29.52
C THR A 4 43.52 25.87 -28.50
N CYS A 5 44.14 26.70 -27.67
CA CYS A 5 45.39 26.40 -26.98
C CYS A 5 45.21 25.80 -25.56
N PHE A 6 43.97 25.67 -25.08
CA PHE A 6 43.64 25.23 -23.72
C PHE A 6 43.13 23.80 -23.69
N LEU A 7 42.29 23.42 -24.65
CA LEU A 7 41.96 22.02 -24.92
C LEU A 7 43.16 21.24 -25.49
N LEU A 8 44.03 21.90 -26.28
CA LEU A 8 45.37 21.39 -26.62
C LEU A 8 46.20 21.06 -25.35
N ALA A 9 45.98 21.72 -24.21
CA ALA A 9 46.71 21.40 -22.99
C ALA A 9 46.16 20.11 -22.33
N LEU A 10 44.86 19.82 -22.49
CA LEU A 10 44.21 18.59 -21.98
C LEU A 10 44.77 17.31 -22.61
N THR A 11 45.24 17.37 -23.85
CA THR A 11 45.90 16.24 -24.52
C THR A 11 47.41 16.25 -24.44
N ILE A 12 48.07 17.40 -24.20
CA ILE A 12 49.54 17.46 -23.97
C ILE A 12 49.94 16.67 -22.72
N LEU A 13 48.95 16.27 -21.94
CA LEU A 13 49.13 15.72 -20.63
C LEU A 13 48.80 14.24 -20.59
N LEU A 14 48.63 13.56 -21.74
CA LEU A 14 48.49 12.10 -21.92
C LEU A 14 49.84 11.37 -22.17
N SER A 15 50.99 12.05 -21.99
CA SER A 15 52.35 11.55 -22.29
C SER A 15 53.15 11.11 -21.07
N ALA A 16 53.79 9.94 -21.13
CA ALA A 16 54.87 9.61 -20.21
C ALA A 16 56.26 9.91 -20.84
N CYS A 17 56.98 10.88 -20.23
CA CYS A 17 58.45 11.12 -20.15
C CYS A 17 59.32 11.82 -21.25
N GLN A 18 60.10 12.82 -20.75
CA GLN A 18 61.55 13.11 -20.89
C GLN A 18 62.18 14.21 -21.80
N ARG A 19 61.47 15.16 -22.42
CA ARG A 19 62.11 16.41 -22.91
C ARG A 19 61.24 17.68 -22.78
N GLU A 20 61.90 18.81 -22.48
CA GLU A 20 61.30 20.16 -22.45
C GLU A 20 60.45 20.44 -23.71
N TYR A 21 59.23 20.93 -23.48
CA TYR A 21 58.26 21.23 -24.53
C TYR A 21 58.69 22.44 -25.37
N GLU A 22 58.80 22.27 -26.68
CA GLU A 22 58.94 23.34 -27.67
C GLU A 22 57.55 23.64 -28.27
N PHE A 23 56.98 24.80 -27.93
CA PHE A 23 55.64 25.25 -28.34
C PHE A 23 55.63 26.02 -29.68
N GLU A 24 56.79 26.25 -30.29
CA GLU A 24 56.90 26.97 -31.55
C GLU A 24 56.59 26.04 -32.73
N ARG A 25 55.38 26.18 -33.28
CA ARG A 25 54.96 25.54 -34.53
C ARG A 25 54.77 26.60 -35.60
N GLU A 26 55.19 26.33 -36.83
CA GLU A 26 54.74 27.11 -37.98
C GLU A 26 53.21 26.99 -38.12
N PRO A 27 52.51 28.08 -38.45
CA PRO A 27 51.04 28.14 -38.41
C PRO A 27 50.42 27.29 -39.52
N THR A 28 49.98 26.08 -39.18
CA THR A 28 49.05 25.29 -39.99
C THR A 28 47.61 25.74 -39.77
N PRO A 29 46.71 25.61 -40.76
CA PRO A 29 45.30 25.97 -40.61
C PRO A 29 44.65 25.14 -39.49
N VAL A 30 43.85 25.80 -38.66
CA VAL A 30 43.18 25.21 -37.50
C VAL A 30 42.22 24.12 -38.00
N GLN A 31 42.46 22.87 -37.64
CA GLN A 31 41.48 21.78 -37.81
C GLN A 31 40.59 21.71 -36.56
N THR A 32 39.66 20.76 -36.55
CA THR A 32 38.75 20.54 -35.42
C THR A 32 39.52 20.15 -34.14
N LEU A 33 38.85 20.26 -33.00
CA LEU A 33 39.40 19.96 -31.69
C LEU A 33 39.85 18.50 -31.60
N GLY A 34 39.02 17.56 -32.04
CA GLY A 34 39.37 16.14 -32.08
C GLY A 34 40.67 15.89 -32.83
N HIS A 35 40.89 16.57 -33.95
CA HIS A 35 42.13 16.46 -34.72
C HIS A 35 43.36 16.96 -33.94
N GLU A 36 43.25 18.11 -33.29
CA GLU A 36 44.35 18.66 -32.49
C GLU A 36 44.62 17.79 -31.26
N LEU A 37 43.57 17.31 -30.59
CA LEU A 37 43.68 16.35 -29.49
C LEU A 37 44.41 15.08 -29.94
N PHE A 38 44.03 14.54 -31.10
CA PHE A 38 44.65 13.37 -31.68
C PHE A 38 46.13 13.57 -31.99
N ILE A 39 46.50 14.67 -32.65
CA ILE A 39 47.91 14.95 -33.01
C ILE A 39 48.78 14.93 -31.76
N ILE A 40 48.27 15.54 -30.68
CA ILE A 40 49.03 15.60 -29.45
C ILE A 40 49.15 14.21 -28.83
N TRP A 41 48.03 13.50 -28.67
CA TRP A 41 48.06 12.18 -28.05
C TRP A 41 48.92 11.20 -28.85
N LYS A 42 48.89 11.29 -30.18
CA LYS A 42 49.77 10.53 -31.08
C LYS A 42 51.24 10.89 -30.90
N LYS A 43 51.57 12.19 -30.83
CA LYS A 43 52.95 12.66 -30.59
C LYS A 43 53.49 12.12 -29.26
N ASP A 44 52.61 11.98 -28.28
CA ASP A 44 52.90 11.42 -26.97
C ASP A 44 53.06 9.90 -27.01
N ALA A 45 52.22 9.21 -27.78
CA ALA A 45 52.35 7.78 -28.04
C ALA A 45 53.68 7.42 -28.72
N GLU A 46 54.09 8.18 -29.74
CA GLU A 46 55.38 8.03 -30.44
C GLU A 46 56.59 8.25 -29.51
N ARG A 47 56.37 8.88 -28.35
CA ARG A 47 57.40 9.20 -27.35
C ARG A 47 57.30 8.32 -26.10
N ALA A 48 56.31 7.43 -26.03
CA ALA A 48 56.10 6.59 -24.86
C ALA A 48 57.33 5.72 -24.58
N ALA A 49 57.69 5.55 -23.32
CA ALA A 49 58.85 4.73 -22.93
C ALA A 49 58.68 3.23 -23.26
N VAL A 50 57.43 2.77 -23.38
CA VAL A 50 57.03 1.37 -23.56
C VAL A 50 55.95 1.31 -24.63
N LEU A 51 56.12 0.42 -25.61
CA LEU A 51 55.18 0.15 -26.71
C LEU A 51 54.87 1.37 -27.59
N ALA A 52 55.84 2.26 -27.82
CA ALA A 52 55.64 3.51 -28.57
C ALA A 52 55.04 3.30 -29.97
N ASP A 53 55.62 2.37 -30.73
CA ASP A 53 55.18 2.05 -32.09
C ASP A 53 53.76 1.43 -32.07
N GLU A 54 53.45 0.55 -31.12
CA GLU A 54 52.12 -0.08 -31.01
C GLU A 54 51.05 0.91 -30.53
N LYS A 55 51.36 1.79 -29.58
CA LYS A 55 50.44 2.84 -29.09
C LYS A 55 50.15 3.87 -30.19
N ALA A 56 51.18 4.28 -30.93
CA ALA A 56 51.00 5.20 -32.06
C ALA A 56 50.16 4.55 -33.17
N ALA A 57 50.41 3.27 -33.49
CA ALA A 57 49.63 2.51 -34.47
C ALA A 57 48.17 2.29 -34.02
N MET A 58 47.92 2.03 -32.73
CA MET A 58 46.57 1.90 -32.17
C MET A 58 45.79 3.21 -32.31
N LEU A 59 46.41 4.35 -31.95
CA LEU A 59 45.77 5.66 -32.11
C LEU A 59 45.49 5.93 -33.60
N GLU A 60 46.45 5.71 -34.49
CA GLU A 60 46.22 5.86 -35.95
C GLU A 60 45.05 5.00 -36.46
N ALA A 61 44.92 3.77 -35.99
CA ALA A 61 43.81 2.88 -36.35
C ALA A 61 42.45 3.42 -35.86
N ASN A 62 42.44 4.18 -34.77
CA ASN A 62 41.24 4.78 -34.17
C ASN A 62 41.09 6.28 -34.44
N TYR A 63 41.84 6.85 -35.40
CA TYR A 63 41.83 8.28 -35.71
C TYR A 63 40.42 8.84 -35.96
N GLY A 64 39.67 8.22 -36.89
CA GLY A 64 38.32 8.67 -37.26
C GLY A 64 37.36 8.65 -36.07
N PRO A 65 37.15 7.47 -35.43
CA PRO A 65 36.28 7.35 -34.25
C PRO A 65 36.65 8.31 -33.11
N PHE A 66 37.94 8.51 -32.82
CA PHE A 66 38.38 9.42 -31.77
C PHE A 66 38.03 10.88 -32.10
N VAL A 67 38.36 11.34 -33.31
CA VAL A 67 38.10 12.72 -33.74
C VAL A 67 36.60 12.99 -33.73
N ASP A 68 35.80 12.08 -34.29
CA ASP A 68 34.35 12.21 -34.36
C ASP A 68 33.71 12.21 -32.97
N ALA A 69 34.20 11.39 -32.04
CA ALA A 69 33.73 11.37 -30.66
C ALA A 69 34.02 12.70 -29.94
N VAL A 70 35.25 13.20 -30.01
CA VAL A 70 35.63 14.47 -29.38
C VAL A 70 34.86 15.65 -29.98
N ASP A 71 34.75 15.71 -31.31
CA ASP A 71 34.07 16.82 -31.99
C ASP A 71 32.54 16.76 -31.81
N THR A 72 31.98 15.57 -31.53
CA THR A 72 30.58 15.42 -31.10
C THR A 72 30.38 16.00 -29.69
N ILE A 73 31.30 15.74 -28.75
CA ILE A 73 31.20 16.29 -27.37
C ILE A 73 31.37 17.81 -27.38
N VAL A 74 32.36 18.30 -28.13
CA VAL A 74 32.72 19.71 -28.22
C VAL A 74 32.80 20.13 -29.68
N PRO A 75 31.68 20.54 -30.29
CA PRO A 75 31.69 21.04 -31.67
C PRO A 75 32.33 22.43 -31.76
N GLU A 76 32.78 22.82 -32.95
CA GLU A 76 33.50 24.09 -33.18
C GLU A 76 32.73 25.32 -32.67
N SER A 77 31.40 25.30 -32.76
CA SER A 77 30.53 26.36 -32.26
C SER A 77 30.67 26.61 -30.75
N GLU A 78 31.14 25.62 -29.99
CA GLU A 78 31.15 25.62 -28.52
C GLU A 78 32.55 25.91 -27.95
N TYR A 79 33.59 26.04 -28.77
CA TYR A 79 34.98 26.22 -28.28
C TYR A 79 35.12 27.42 -27.33
N ALA A 80 34.43 28.53 -27.61
CA ALA A 80 34.49 29.71 -26.76
C ALA A 80 33.78 29.50 -25.40
N ALA A 81 32.69 28.74 -25.38
CA ALA A 81 31.96 28.41 -24.16
C ALA A 81 32.79 27.44 -23.30
N VAL A 82 33.36 26.39 -23.91
CA VAL A 82 34.20 25.42 -23.22
C VAL A 82 35.47 26.07 -22.65
N ASP A 83 36.13 26.96 -23.39
CA ASP A 83 37.28 27.72 -22.88
C ASP A 83 36.92 28.54 -21.63
N LEU A 84 35.77 29.23 -21.64
CA LEU A 84 35.29 30.00 -20.50
C LEU A 84 34.91 29.10 -19.31
N PHE A 85 34.24 27.97 -19.57
CA PHE A 85 33.89 26.98 -18.56
C PHE A 85 35.14 26.42 -17.87
N LEU A 86 36.14 25.96 -18.63
CA LEU A 86 37.38 25.43 -18.10
C LEU A 86 38.16 26.48 -17.29
N GLN A 87 38.15 27.76 -17.70
CA GLN A 87 38.74 28.85 -16.92
C GLN A 87 38.04 29.08 -15.58
N ARG A 88 36.73 28.83 -15.49
CA ARG A 88 35.98 29.00 -14.24
C ARG A 88 36.10 27.78 -13.32
N LEU A 89 36.26 26.58 -13.88
CA LEU A 89 36.58 25.38 -13.10
C LEU A 89 37.91 25.47 -12.35
N LEU A 90 38.78 26.43 -12.70
CA LEU A 90 40.00 26.70 -11.94
C LEU A 90 39.78 27.01 -10.48
N THR A 91 38.63 27.61 -10.14
CA THR A 91 38.30 27.88 -8.74
C THR A 91 38.28 26.59 -7.92
N LEU A 92 37.79 25.48 -8.49
CA LEU A 92 37.75 24.16 -7.84
C LEU A 92 39.13 23.51 -7.73
N VAL A 93 40.06 23.92 -8.59
CA VAL A 93 41.48 23.56 -8.48
C VAL A 93 42.13 24.33 -7.34
N ASP A 94 41.89 25.65 -7.27
CA ASP A 94 42.43 26.53 -6.23
C ASP A 94 41.88 26.15 -4.84
N GLU A 95 40.63 25.72 -4.75
CA GLU A 95 39.97 25.22 -3.53
C GLU A 95 40.44 23.82 -3.13
N GLY A 96 41.22 23.13 -3.98
CA GLY A 96 41.78 21.82 -3.70
C GLY A 96 40.82 20.64 -3.93
N ILE A 97 39.59 20.88 -4.39
CA ILE A 97 38.56 19.85 -4.62
C ILE A 97 38.98 18.89 -5.75
N LEU A 98 39.34 19.43 -6.92
CA LEU A 98 39.79 18.63 -8.07
C LEU A 98 41.10 17.85 -7.78
N PRO A 99 42.13 18.45 -7.16
CA PRO A 99 43.30 17.72 -6.66
C PRO A 99 42.94 16.61 -5.66
N ALA A 100 42.04 16.84 -4.72
CA ALA A 100 41.64 15.83 -3.74
C ALA A 100 40.95 14.62 -4.43
N LEU A 101 40.02 14.88 -5.34
CA LEU A 101 39.31 13.81 -6.07
C LEU A 101 40.24 13.01 -6.99
N SER A 102 41.14 13.66 -7.72
CA SER A 102 42.13 12.97 -8.57
C SER A 102 43.07 12.08 -7.73
N ARG A 103 43.56 12.59 -6.59
CA ARG A 103 44.40 11.79 -5.67
C ARG A 103 43.66 10.61 -5.07
N LYS A 104 42.38 10.75 -4.71
CA LYS A 104 41.56 9.62 -4.22
C LYS A 104 41.26 8.61 -5.32
N LEU A 105 41.00 9.07 -6.54
CA LEU A 105 40.81 8.21 -7.71
C LEU A 105 42.06 7.35 -7.99
N ARG A 106 43.26 7.92 -7.84
CA ARG A 106 44.51 7.15 -7.92
C ARG A 106 44.55 6.01 -6.90
N VAL A 107 44.26 6.31 -5.63
CA VAL A 107 44.24 5.29 -4.56
C VAL A 107 43.24 4.18 -4.91
N LEU A 108 42.06 4.55 -5.41
CA LEU A 108 41.06 3.58 -5.86
C LEU A 108 41.55 2.71 -7.03
N MET A 109 42.25 3.29 -8.01
CA MET A 109 42.83 2.53 -9.12
C MET A 109 43.90 1.55 -8.64
N GLU A 110 44.76 1.95 -7.70
CA GLU A 110 45.76 1.07 -7.08
C GLU A 110 45.12 -0.07 -6.28
N GLU A 111 44.07 0.22 -5.53
CA GLU A 111 43.30 -0.79 -4.78
C GLU A 111 42.55 -1.74 -5.71
N ALA A 112 41.94 -1.23 -6.78
CA ALA A 112 41.29 -2.04 -7.79
C ALA A 112 42.29 -2.98 -8.48
N ALA A 113 43.50 -2.48 -8.79
CA ALA A 113 44.59 -3.28 -9.36
C ALA A 113 45.15 -4.35 -8.40
N ALA A 114 44.99 -4.17 -7.08
CA ALA A 114 45.37 -5.15 -6.08
C ALA A 114 44.26 -6.16 -5.76
N ASN A 115 43.02 -5.89 -6.18
CA ASN A 115 41.85 -6.72 -5.87
C ASN A 115 41.62 -7.80 -6.95
N GLN A 116 42.16 -8.99 -6.73
CA GLN A 116 42.03 -10.10 -7.68
C GLN A 116 40.57 -10.51 -7.94
N ALA A 117 39.68 -10.41 -6.95
CA ALA A 117 38.27 -10.75 -7.11
C ALA A 117 37.58 -9.76 -8.06
N LEU A 118 37.83 -8.46 -7.89
CA LEU A 118 37.36 -7.42 -8.81
C LEU A 118 37.93 -7.62 -10.22
N LEU A 119 39.24 -7.84 -10.33
CA LEU A 119 39.89 -8.04 -11.64
C LEU A 119 39.37 -9.29 -12.36
N ASN A 120 39.08 -10.35 -11.62
CA ASN A 120 38.40 -11.52 -12.18
C ASN A 120 37.00 -11.13 -12.64
N ALA A 121 36.18 -10.48 -11.80
CA ALA A 121 34.83 -10.03 -12.18
C ALA A 121 34.81 -9.13 -13.44
N LEU A 122 35.81 -8.26 -13.61
CA LEU A 122 35.94 -7.40 -14.79
C LEU A 122 36.28 -8.16 -16.09
N VAL A 123 36.84 -9.36 -15.97
CA VAL A 123 37.31 -10.18 -17.10
C VAL A 123 36.35 -11.32 -17.42
N THR A 124 35.71 -11.87 -16.39
CA THR A 124 34.89 -13.07 -16.48
C THR A 124 33.69 -12.82 -17.42
N PRO A 125 33.65 -13.45 -18.60
CA PRO A 125 32.52 -13.38 -19.52
C PRO A 125 31.52 -14.52 -19.25
N THR A 126 31.56 -15.18 -18.08
CA THR A 126 30.76 -16.38 -17.81
C THR A 126 29.29 -16.07 -17.51
N GLY A 127 28.92 -14.79 -17.42
CA GLY A 127 27.54 -14.36 -17.36
C GLY A 127 27.07 -13.78 -18.70
N PRO A 128 25.79 -13.99 -19.08
CA PRO A 128 25.20 -13.31 -20.23
C PRO A 128 25.18 -11.79 -19.99
N ASP A 129 25.52 -11.00 -21.02
CA ASP A 129 25.51 -9.53 -20.94
C ASP A 129 24.06 -9.08 -20.75
N ALA A 130 23.76 -8.20 -19.78
CA ALA A 130 22.40 -7.71 -19.54
C ALA A 130 21.75 -7.08 -20.80
N ARG A 131 22.55 -6.63 -21.77
CA ARG A 131 22.08 -6.18 -23.09
C ARG A 131 21.55 -7.32 -23.98
N GLU A 132 21.99 -8.56 -23.74
CA GLU A 132 21.50 -9.77 -24.42
C GLU A 132 20.08 -10.16 -23.96
N PHE A 133 19.56 -9.57 -22.88
CA PHE A 133 18.24 -9.85 -22.32
C PHE A 133 17.12 -8.94 -22.82
N ILE A 134 17.46 -7.92 -23.60
CA ILE A 134 16.53 -6.90 -24.05
C ILE A 134 16.50 -6.83 -25.58
N GLU A 135 15.36 -6.42 -26.13
CA GLU A 135 15.24 -6.18 -27.56
C GLU A 135 16.27 -5.12 -28.03
N LEU A 136 17.10 -5.47 -29.01
CA LEU A 136 18.23 -4.66 -29.48
C LEU A 136 17.86 -3.30 -30.10
N LYS A 137 16.61 -3.09 -30.48
CA LYS A 137 16.11 -1.77 -30.93
C LYS A 137 15.79 -0.84 -29.77
N SER A 138 15.75 -1.37 -28.55
CA SER A 138 15.24 -0.73 -27.36
C SER A 138 16.33 -0.53 -26.31
N VAL A 139 17.62 -0.58 -26.67
CA VAL A 139 18.72 -0.44 -25.70
C VAL A 139 18.49 0.79 -24.81
N PRO A 140 18.38 0.61 -23.47
CA PRO A 140 18.06 1.70 -22.58
C PRO A 140 19.19 2.72 -22.60
N ASN A 141 18.82 3.95 -22.90
CA ASN A 141 19.66 5.11 -22.71
C ASN A 141 19.04 6.00 -21.63
N LEU A 142 18.72 5.41 -20.46
CA LEU A 142 18.12 6.15 -19.35
C LEU A 142 19.01 7.33 -18.93
N LEU A 143 20.33 7.15 -18.89
CA LEU A 143 21.27 8.23 -18.55
C LEU A 143 21.29 9.34 -19.61
N GLY A 144 21.33 9.01 -20.91
CA GLY A 144 21.23 10.00 -21.98
C GLY A 144 19.87 10.71 -21.99
N TYR A 145 18.79 9.99 -21.72
CA TYR A 145 17.45 10.56 -21.58
C TYR A 145 17.37 11.49 -20.36
N ALA A 146 17.75 11.04 -19.16
CA ALA A 146 17.76 11.85 -17.95
C ALA A 146 18.63 13.11 -18.10
N THR A 147 19.78 12.99 -18.80
CA THR A 147 20.65 14.15 -19.05
C THR A 147 20.11 15.12 -20.10
N ALA A 148 19.09 14.73 -20.87
CA ALA A 148 18.37 15.59 -21.79
C ALA A 148 17.27 16.43 -21.11
N TYR A 149 17.05 16.23 -19.80
CA TYR A 149 16.05 16.98 -19.05
C TYR A 149 16.34 18.50 -19.09
N PRO A 150 15.40 19.35 -19.54
CA PRO A 150 15.67 20.77 -19.76
C PRO A 150 16.14 21.56 -18.54
N ARG A 151 15.70 21.16 -17.33
CA ARG A 151 16.06 21.81 -16.06
C ARG A 151 17.04 20.97 -15.24
N LEU A 152 17.80 20.08 -15.88
CA LEU A 152 18.84 19.29 -15.22
C LEU A 152 19.83 20.12 -14.38
N PRO A 153 20.29 21.32 -14.79
CA PRO A 153 21.18 22.13 -13.95
C PRO A 153 20.55 22.52 -12.60
N GLU A 154 19.25 22.85 -12.61
CA GLU A 154 18.51 23.17 -11.39
C GLU A 154 18.37 21.93 -10.51
N MET A 155 18.08 20.77 -11.12
CA MET A 155 17.96 19.49 -10.41
C MET A 155 19.28 19.06 -9.78
N LEU A 156 20.39 19.14 -10.52
CA LEU A 156 21.72 18.85 -10.00
C LEU A 156 22.12 19.83 -8.88
N SER A 157 21.70 21.09 -8.96
CA SER A 157 21.92 22.07 -7.90
C SER A 157 21.14 21.72 -6.63
N LEU A 158 19.91 21.23 -6.78
CA LEU A 158 19.10 20.75 -5.68
C LEU A 158 19.76 19.54 -5.00
N VAL A 159 20.13 18.51 -5.78
CA VAL A 159 20.79 17.30 -5.28
C VAL A 159 22.08 17.63 -4.55
N ALA A 160 22.94 18.48 -5.12
CA ALA A 160 24.19 18.88 -4.48
C ALA A 160 23.94 19.65 -3.17
N ARG A 161 23.00 20.58 -3.15
CA ARG A 161 22.68 21.41 -1.97
C ARG A 161 22.08 20.60 -0.84
N VAL A 162 21.14 19.71 -1.14
CA VAL A 162 20.52 18.81 -0.14
C VAL A 162 21.57 17.81 0.36
N GLY A 163 22.36 17.23 -0.54
CA GLY A 163 23.42 16.30 -0.18
C GLY A 163 24.46 16.91 0.76
N LEU A 164 24.94 18.13 0.47
CA LEU A 164 25.89 18.86 1.32
C LEU A 164 25.29 19.30 2.66
N ARG A 165 23.98 19.54 2.74
CA ARG A 165 23.32 19.83 4.03
C ARG A 165 23.20 18.59 4.92
N ASN A 166 23.21 17.41 4.32
CA ASN A 166 22.95 16.13 4.97
C ASN A 166 24.19 15.23 5.04
N ASP A 167 25.39 15.76 4.79
CA ASP A 167 26.62 14.98 4.82
C ASP A 167 27.18 14.80 6.25
N GLY A 168 26.60 15.46 7.24
CA GLY A 168 26.98 15.37 8.65
C GLY A 168 28.35 15.96 8.97
N LEU A 169 28.96 16.74 8.05
CA LEU A 169 30.28 17.32 8.24
C LEU A 169 30.19 18.76 8.73
N ASN A 170 31.01 19.10 9.72
CA ASN A 170 31.21 20.49 10.12
C ASN A 170 32.15 21.25 9.16
N GLU A 171 32.38 22.54 9.40
CA GLU A 171 33.28 23.39 8.59
C GLU A 171 34.71 22.83 8.46
N ASP A 172 35.18 22.03 9.42
CA ASP A 172 36.50 21.39 9.42
C ASP A 172 36.50 20.04 8.66
N GLY A 173 35.36 19.60 8.12
CA GLY A 173 35.20 18.33 7.40
C GLY A 173 35.16 17.10 8.30
N VAL A 174 34.75 17.28 9.56
CA VAL A 174 34.65 16.22 10.58
C VAL A 174 33.19 15.88 10.83
N LEU A 175 32.88 14.59 10.87
CA LEU A 175 31.56 14.07 11.19
C LEU A 175 31.12 14.48 12.60
N THR A 176 29.94 15.07 12.72
CA THR A 176 29.36 15.54 13.99
C THR A 176 27.88 15.21 14.09
N PHE A 177 27.37 15.11 15.33
CA PHE A 177 25.93 14.96 15.60
C PHE A 177 25.17 16.30 15.59
N GLU A 178 25.89 17.42 15.48
CA GLU A 178 25.29 18.76 15.42
C GLU A 178 24.77 19.12 14.01
N GLU A 179 25.23 18.39 12.99
CA GLU A 179 24.84 18.58 11.58
C GLU A 179 23.95 17.41 11.12
N PRO A 180 22.98 17.64 10.22
CA PRO A 180 22.18 16.57 9.62
C PRO A 180 23.08 15.58 8.85
N SER A 181 22.93 14.28 9.11
CA SER A 181 23.80 13.23 8.58
C SER A 181 23.10 12.23 7.65
N ALA A 182 21.90 12.54 7.17
CA ALA A 182 21.05 11.58 6.46
C ALA A 182 21.71 10.96 5.21
N LEU A 183 22.46 11.73 4.42
CA LEU A 183 23.19 11.18 3.26
C LEU A 183 24.28 10.21 3.71
N THR A 184 25.02 10.59 4.74
CA THR A 184 26.12 9.79 5.31
C THR A 184 25.58 8.51 5.93
N ASP A 185 24.49 8.58 6.71
CA ASP A 185 23.89 7.41 7.34
C ASP A 185 23.27 6.45 6.34
N MET A 186 22.58 6.95 5.30
CA MET A 186 22.14 6.13 4.17
C MET A 186 23.32 5.44 3.48
N THR A 187 24.42 6.17 3.27
CA THR A 187 25.63 5.61 2.66
C THR A 187 26.26 4.54 3.55
N ARG A 188 26.33 4.74 4.87
CA ARG A 188 26.86 3.73 5.80
C ARG A 188 26.04 2.44 5.76
N VAL A 189 24.71 2.54 5.73
CA VAL A 189 23.83 1.37 5.58
C VAL A 189 24.13 0.65 4.28
N LEU A 190 24.14 1.38 3.16
CA LEU A 190 24.45 0.81 1.84
C LEU A 190 25.82 0.10 1.86
N VAL A 191 26.84 0.74 2.39
CA VAL A 191 28.20 0.20 2.48
C VAL A 191 28.24 -1.06 3.34
N LYS A 192 27.52 -1.09 4.47
CA LYS A 192 27.39 -2.27 5.31
C LYS A 192 26.73 -3.42 4.54
N THR A 193 25.55 -3.18 3.97
CA THR A 193 24.79 -4.19 3.21
C THR A 193 25.61 -4.78 2.06
N LEU A 194 26.31 -3.94 1.29
CA LEU A 194 27.14 -4.40 0.18
C LEU A 194 28.39 -5.18 0.63
N ARG A 195 28.91 -4.93 1.84
CA ARG A 195 30.04 -5.68 2.42
C ARG A 195 29.62 -7.04 2.96
N GLU A 196 28.42 -7.11 3.53
CA GLU A 196 27.88 -8.32 4.18
C GLU A 196 27.18 -9.26 3.19
N ALA A 197 26.84 -8.79 1.99
CA ALA A 197 26.34 -9.63 0.92
C ALA A 197 27.33 -10.78 0.63
N ASP A 198 26.84 -12.01 0.60
CA ASP A 198 27.62 -13.24 0.41
C ASP A 198 27.13 -14.03 -0.81
N LEU A 199 28.04 -14.82 -1.39
CA LEU A 199 27.80 -15.70 -2.55
C LEU A 199 27.02 -16.98 -2.19
N SER A 200 26.82 -17.26 -0.90
CA SER A 200 26.35 -18.57 -0.43
C SER A 200 24.83 -18.73 -0.30
N GLY A 201 24.03 -17.72 -0.65
CA GLY A 201 22.58 -17.74 -0.48
C GLY A 201 21.81 -17.85 -1.79
N SER A 202 20.94 -18.87 -1.90
CA SER A 202 19.74 -18.79 -2.72
C SER A 202 18.85 -17.67 -2.15
N ASP A 203 19.10 -16.42 -2.52
CA ASP A 203 18.34 -15.28 -2.01
C ASP A 203 16.93 -15.30 -2.64
N SER A 204 16.06 -16.12 -2.03
CA SER A 204 14.71 -16.41 -2.50
C SER A 204 13.88 -15.14 -2.61
N ALA A 205 14.18 -14.10 -1.81
CA ALA A 205 13.46 -12.83 -1.82
C ALA A 205 13.73 -11.99 -3.09
N ALA A 206 14.97 -11.91 -3.58
CA ALA A 206 15.28 -11.16 -4.79
C ALA A 206 14.69 -11.85 -6.04
N VAL A 207 14.80 -13.18 -6.06
CA VAL A 207 14.17 -14.04 -7.08
C VAL A 207 12.64 -13.93 -7.03
N MET A 208 12.04 -13.92 -5.84
CA MET A 208 10.61 -13.70 -5.62
C MET A 208 10.15 -12.34 -6.15
N VAL A 209 10.80 -11.25 -5.74
CA VAL A 209 10.42 -9.88 -6.16
C VAL A 209 10.54 -9.76 -7.67
N ARG A 210 11.58 -10.35 -8.26
CA ARG A 210 11.72 -10.45 -9.71
C ARG A 210 10.55 -11.20 -10.34
N ASP A 211 10.24 -12.40 -9.87
CA ASP A 211 9.22 -13.26 -10.49
C ASP A 211 7.85 -12.59 -10.44
N LEU A 212 7.47 -12.02 -9.29
CA LEU A 212 6.24 -11.24 -9.15
C LEU A 212 6.23 -9.99 -10.03
N ALA A 213 7.37 -9.28 -10.11
CA ALA A 213 7.47 -8.06 -10.91
C ALA A 213 7.47 -8.33 -12.42
N LEU A 214 8.00 -9.48 -12.88
CA LEU A 214 8.08 -9.85 -14.28
C LEU A 214 6.93 -10.79 -14.74
N GLU A 215 6.03 -11.15 -13.83
CA GLU A 215 4.82 -11.91 -14.17
C GLU A 215 3.94 -11.09 -15.12
N ALA A 216 3.58 -11.70 -16.24
CA ALA A 216 2.88 -11.01 -17.33
C ALA A 216 1.38 -11.28 -17.33
N ASP A 217 0.59 -10.22 -17.50
CA ASP A 217 -0.84 -10.28 -17.78
C ASP A 217 -1.23 -9.15 -18.76
N SER A 218 -2.00 -9.50 -19.77
CA SER A 218 -2.62 -8.57 -20.73
C SER A 218 -3.42 -7.43 -20.07
N LYS A 219 -4.02 -7.66 -18.89
CA LYS A 219 -4.78 -6.67 -18.11
C LYS A 219 -3.90 -5.55 -17.57
N TYR A 220 -2.58 -5.74 -17.45
CA TYR A 220 -1.67 -4.64 -17.13
C TYR A 220 -1.57 -3.60 -18.24
N MET A 221 -1.99 -3.91 -19.46
CA MET A 221 -1.95 -3.00 -20.63
C MET A 221 -3.32 -2.63 -21.18
N ALA A 222 -4.42 -3.14 -20.60
CA ALA A 222 -5.74 -3.08 -21.25
C ALA A 222 -6.25 -1.66 -21.56
N ASP A 223 -5.65 -0.63 -20.95
CA ASP A 223 -6.04 0.77 -21.07
C ASP A 223 -5.10 1.62 -21.97
N GLU A 224 -4.00 1.07 -22.52
CA GLU A 224 -3.04 1.81 -23.35
C GLU A 224 -2.60 1.04 -24.62
N ASP A 225 -2.46 1.75 -25.75
CA ASP A 225 -1.89 1.22 -27.00
C ASP A 225 -0.37 1.49 -27.03
N ILE A 226 0.40 0.65 -26.34
CA ILE A 226 1.86 0.74 -26.24
C ILE A 226 2.48 -0.31 -27.15
N SER A 227 3.55 0.05 -27.86
CA SER A 227 4.31 -0.92 -28.66
C SER A 227 5.00 -1.94 -27.74
N PRO A 228 4.91 -3.24 -28.03
CA PRO A 228 5.52 -4.25 -27.17
C PRO A 228 7.03 -4.11 -27.17
N VAL A 229 7.64 -4.26 -25.99
CA VAL A 229 9.09 -4.28 -25.81
C VAL A 229 9.46 -5.58 -25.15
N TYR A 230 10.07 -6.48 -25.93
CA TYR A 230 10.37 -7.81 -25.43
C TYR A 230 11.66 -7.83 -24.61
N VAL A 231 11.58 -8.47 -23.45
CA VAL A 231 12.72 -8.92 -22.65
C VAL A 231 12.65 -10.44 -22.48
N VAL A 232 13.78 -11.07 -22.19
CA VAL A 232 13.82 -12.51 -21.90
C VAL A 232 13.89 -12.72 -20.40
N LEU A 233 13.10 -13.67 -19.89
CA LEU A 233 13.18 -14.08 -18.49
C LEU A 233 14.48 -14.86 -18.24
N TYR A 234 14.90 -14.94 -16.99
CA TYR A 234 16.11 -15.65 -16.58
C TYR A 234 15.86 -16.51 -15.34
N ASP A 235 16.61 -17.60 -15.22
CA ASP A 235 16.53 -18.53 -14.10
C ASP A 235 17.31 -18.02 -12.87
N GLU A 236 17.33 -18.81 -11.79
CA GLU A 236 18.10 -18.52 -10.57
C GLU A 236 19.61 -18.49 -10.77
N ARG A 237 20.12 -19.03 -11.89
CA ARG A 237 21.54 -19.04 -12.28
C ARG A 237 21.90 -17.81 -13.13
N GLY A 238 20.92 -16.96 -13.43
CA GLY A 238 21.09 -15.78 -14.30
C GLY A 238 21.16 -16.13 -15.79
N LEU A 239 20.76 -17.34 -16.18
CA LEU A 239 20.75 -17.77 -17.58
C LEU A 239 19.36 -17.52 -18.22
N PRO A 240 19.29 -17.23 -19.53
CA PRO A 240 18.01 -17.06 -20.21
C PRO A 240 17.11 -18.28 -20.06
N LEU A 241 15.88 -18.06 -19.57
CA LEU A 241 14.95 -19.12 -19.24
C LEU A 241 14.41 -19.78 -20.52
N ALA A 242 14.68 -21.06 -20.69
CA ALA A 242 14.19 -21.84 -21.83
C ALA A 242 12.64 -21.84 -21.87
N ALA A 243 12.07 -21.64 -23.07
CA ALA A 243 10.64 -21.78 -23.27
C ALA A 243 10.21 -23.22 -23.00
N LYS A 244 8.99 -23.41 -22.47
CA LYS A 244 8.39 -24.74 -22.29
C LYS A 244 7.33 -24.98 -23.35
N TYR A 245 7.24 -26.22 -23.82
CA TYR A 245 6.15 -26.72 -24.68
C TYR A 245 5.50 -27.91 -23.97
N GLY A 246 4.42 -27.64 -23.23
CA GLY A 246 3.90 -28.59 -22.23
C GLY A 246 4.91 -28.78 -21.10
N ASP A 247 5.18 -30.03 -20.72
CA ASP A 247 6.12 -30.37 -19.64
C ASP A 247 7.59 -30.45 -20.09
N SER A 248 7.88 -30.22 -21.38
CA SER A 248 9.23 -30.33 -21.95
C SER A 248 9.81 -28.98 -22.35
N LEU A 249 11.13 -28.82 -22.24
CA LEU A 249 11.83 -27.65 -22.75
C LEU A 249 11.74 -27.57 -24.28
N SER A 250 11.65 -26.33 -24.79
CA SER A 250 11.67 -26.02 -26.21
C SER A 250 13.00 -26.43 -26.83
N TYR A 251 12.95 -26.96 -28.04
CA TYR A 251 14.16 -27.27 -28.80
C TYR A 251 15.00 -25.99 -28.98
N PRO A 252 16.33 -26.00 -28.72
CA PRO A 252 17.20 -27.19 -28.65
C PRO A 252 17.58 -27.67 -27.24
N PHE A 253 17.00 -27.14 -26.17
CA PHE A 253 17.45 -27.40 -24.79
C PHE A 253 17.12 -28.80 -24.30
N VAL A 254 17.98 -29.36 -23.46
CA VAL A 254 17.75 -30.64 -22.75
C VAL A 254 17.74 -30.39 -21.25
N ASP A 255 16.95 -31.18 -20.55
CA ASP A 255 16.83 -31.24 -19.09
C ASP A 255 16.99 -32.71 -18.71
N ASN A 256 18.23 -33.15 -18.46
CA ASN A 256 18.52 -34.57 -18.19
C ASN A 256 18.39 -34.92 -16.70
N ASP A 257 18.53 -33.95 -15.81
CA ASP A 257 18.38 -34.15 -14.37
C ASP A 257 16.95 -33.89 -13.85
N SER A 258 16.06 -33.43 -14.74
CA SER A 258 14.64 -33.19 -14.47
C SER A 258 14.41 -32.09 -13.43
N ASP A 259 15.31 -31.11 -13.37
CA ASP A 259 15.17 -29.93 -12.54
C ASP A 259 14.23 -28.86 -13.15
N GLY A 260 13.82 -29.07 -14.41
CA GLY A 260 12.93 -28.17 -15.14
C GLY A 260 13.65 -26.98 -15.80
N LEU A 261 14.97 -26.95 -15.74
CA LEU A 261 15.87 -25.97 -16.33
C LEU A 261 16.73 -26.60 -17.43
N ALA A 262 17.34 -25.76 -18.28
CA ALA A 262 18.24 -26.27 -19.31
C ALA A 262 19.60 -26.65 -18.73
N ASP A 263 20.10 -27.83 -19.09
CA ASP A 263 21.43 -28.31 -18.72
C ASP A 263 22.53 -27.43 -19.34
N ILE A 264 23.61 -27.22 -18.59
CA ILE A 264 24.83 -26.52 -19.04
C ILE A 264 26.08 -27.38 -18.88
N ASN A 265 27.10 -27.16 -19.71
CA ASN A 265 28.42 -27.78 -19.56
C ASN A 265 29.31 -27.01 -18.54
N ALA A 266 30.54 -27.48 -18.34
CA ALA A 266 31.49 -26.85 -17.41
C ALA A 266 31.92 -25.44 -17.84
N GLU A 267 31.72 -25.11 -19.12
CA GLU A 267 31.99 -23.82 -19.73
C GLU A 267 30.78 -22.86 -19.67
N GLY A 268 29.65 -23.29 -19.10
CA GLY A 268 28.41 -22.49 -18.99
C GLY A 268 27.57 -22.45 -20.27
N GLU A 269 27.86 -23.32 -21.24
CA GLU A 269 27.12 -23.41 -22.50
C GLU A 269 25.96 -24.40 -22.38
N PHE A 270 24.82 -24.06 -23.00
CA PHE A 270 23.66 -24.94 -23.02
C PHE A 270 23.96 -26.23 -23.77
N ILE A 271 23.59 -27.36 -23.16
CA ILE A 271 23.64 -28.67 -23.80
C ILE A 271 22.41 -28.81 -24.69
N PHE A 272 22.62 -29.21 -25.94
CA PHE A 272 21.57 -29.35 -26.94
C PHE A 272 21.10 -30.80 -27.08
N GLN A 273 19.82 -30.99 -27.40
CA GLN A 273 19.21 -32.30 -27.67
C GLN A 273 19.91 -33.08 -28.81
N ASN A 274 20.64 -32.40 -29.69
CA ASN A 274 21.41 -33.02 -30.77
C ASN A 274 22.80 -33.55 -30.32
N GLY A 275 23.15 -33.42 -29.04
CA GLY A 275 24.40 -33.89 -28.45
C GLY A 275 25.58 -32.92 -28.54
N GLY A 276 25.35 -31.69 -29.01
CA GLY A 276 26.32 -30.58 -28.95
C GLY A 276 26.11 -29.69 -27.71
N ALA A 277 26.98 -28.70 -27.54
CA ALA A 277 26.78 -27.60 -26.59
C ALA A 277 27.16 -26.27 -27.27
N GLY A 278 26.56 -25.16 -26.85
CA GLY A 278 26.92 -23.84 -27.34
C GLY A 278 26.10 -22.71 -26.70
N LYS A 279 26.61 -21.48 -26.82
CA LYS A 279 25.89 -20.27 -26.40
C LYS A 279 24.83 -19.90 -27.45
N ILE A 280 23.58 -19.72 -27.02
CA ILE A 280 22.50 -19.12 -27.83
C ILE A 280 22.19 -17.76 -27.24
N VAL A 281 22.37 -16.70 -28.02
CA VAL A 281 22.05 -15.34 -27.57
C VAL A 281 20.55 -15.08 -27.74
N PRO A 282 19.80 -14.64 -26.70
CA PRO A 282 18.36 -14.43 -26.82
C PRO A 282 17.96 -13.39 -27.86
N PHE A 283 18.74 -12.31 -28.01
CA PHE A 283 18.52 -11.27 -29.02
C PHE A 283 19.75 -11.10 -29.92
N SER A 284 19.56 -11.04 -31.24
CA SER A 284 20.63 -10.69 -32.20
C SER A 284 20.08 -9.99 -33.44
N LEU A 285 20.79 -8.93 -33.89
CA LEU A 285 20.54 -8.26 -35.17
C LEU A 285 21.29 -8.93 -36.33
N GLN A 286 22.17 -9.90 -36.05
CA GLN A 286 22.89 -10.62 -37.09
C GLN A 286 21.94 -11.61 -37.78
N SER A 287 21.82 -11.49 -39.10
CA SER A 287 20.97 -12.34 -39.94
C SER A 287 21.62 -13.70 -40.29
N ALA A 288 22.75 -14.03 -39.67
CA ALA A 288 23.39 -15.33 -39.83
C ALA A 288 22.58 -16.41 -39.10
N VAL A 289 22.44 -17.59 -39.71
CA VAL A 289 21.78 -18.75 -39.09
C VAL A 289 22.68 -19.26 -37.96
N GLU A 290 22.26 -19.05 -36.71
CA GLU A 290 22.86 -19.69 -35.54
C GLU A 290 22.22 -21.07 -35.35
N GLU A 291 22.64 -22.07 -36.14
CA GLU A 291 22.16 -23.45 -35.96
C GLU A 291 22.31 -23.86 -34.49
N PRO A 292 21.22 -24.28 -33.81
CA PRO A 292 19.97 -24.80 -34.40
C PRO A 292 18.76 -23.83 -34.39
N THR A 293 18.99 -22.53 -34.22
CA THR A 293 17.97 -21.46 -34.13
C THR A 293 18.02 -20.48 -35.32
N THR A 294 16.93 -19.75 -35.52
CA THR A 294 16.86 -18.58 -36.43
C THR A 294 16.47 -17.33 -35.65
N ARG A 295 16.33 -16.20 -36.35
CA ARG A 295 15.93 -14.90 -35.77
C ARG A 295 14.65 -14.39 -36.42
N ASP A 296 13.75 -13.84 -35.61
CA ASP A 296 12.53 -13.18 -36.09
C ASP A 296 12.74 -11.68 -36.38
N ALA A 297 11.65 -10.95 -36.67
CA ALA A 297 11.70 -9.52 -37.01
C ALA A 297 12.10 -8.59 -35.85
N THR A 298 12.00 -9.07 -34.60
CA THR A 298 12.46 -8.37 -33.39
C THR A 298 13.83 -8.87 -32.92
N GLY A 299 14.41 -9.86 -33.62
CA GLY A 299 15.73 -10.40 -33.33
C GLY A 299 15.71 -11.49 -32.25
N ARG A 300 14.54 -12.04 -31.88
CA ARG A 300 14.42 -13.13 -30.90
C ARG A 300 14.89 -14.44 -31.50
N ALA A 301 15.51 -15.28 -30.68
CA ALA A 301 15.87 -16.65 -31.03
C ALA A 301 14.60 -17.53 -31.14
N VAL A 302 14.41 -18.12 -32.32
CA VAL A 302 13.25 -18.99 -32.62
C VAL A 302 13.69 -20.30 -33.25
N ALA A 303 12.92 -21.36 -32.99
CA ALA A 303 13.06 -22.70 -33.57
C ALA A 303 11.75 -23.08 -34.29
N PRO A 304 11.68 -24.23 -35.01
CA PRO A 304 10.48 -24.64 -35.75
C PRO A 304 9.18 -24.75 -34.92
N GLY A 305 9.27 -24.75 -33.58
CA GLY A 305 8.14 -24.76 -32.65
C GLY A 305 7.76 -23.41 -32.03
N GLY A 306 8.50 -22.32 -32.31
CA GLY A 306 8.28 -21.01 -31.70
C GLY A 306 9.55 -20.45 -31.05
N PRO A 307 9.43 -19.45 -30.15
CA PRO A 307 10.56 -18.92 -29.39
C PRO A 307 11.28 -20.02 -28.60
N VAL A 308 12.61 -19.97 -28.56
CA VAL A 308 13.40 -20.95 -27.79
C VAL A 308 13.51 -20.56 -26.31
N PHE A 309 13.43 -19.27 -26.00
CA PHE A 309 13.40 -18.73 -24.64
C PHE A 309 12.03 -18.13 -24.29
N GLN A 310 11.78 -17.90 -23.01
CA GLN A 310 10.59 -17.20 -22.53
C GLN A 310 10.77 -15.69 -22.68
N TYR A 311 10.09 -15.12 -23.67
CA TYR A 311 10.05 -13.68 -23.88
C TYR A 311 8.76 -13.10 -23.32
N VAL A 312 8.89 -11.99 -22.59
CA VAL A 312 7.77 -11.23 -22.05
C VAL A 312 7.81 -9.81 -22.58
N ASP A 313 6.64 -9.23 -22.86
CA ASP A 313 6.54 -7.80 -23.08
C ASP A 313 6.64 -7.09 -21.72
N ILE A 314 7.68 -6.30 -21.51
CA ILE A 314 7.92 -5.66 -20.21
C ILE A 314 6.79 -4.71 -19.80
N HIS A 315 6.04 -4.16 -20.77
CA HIS A 315 4.87 -3.32 -20.48
C HIS A 315 3.68 -4.11 -19.95
N SER A 316 3.61 -5.41 -20.24
CA SER A 316 2.56 -6.30 -19.75
C SER A 316 2.92 -6.99 -18.44
N THR A 317 3.88 -6.47 -17.67
CA THR A 317 4.32 -7.05 -16.40
C THR A 317 3.87 -6.23 -15.20
N GLY A 318 3.88 -6.82 -14.00
CA GLY A 318 3.66 -6.09 -12.74
C GLY A 318 4.60 -4.88 -12.56
N LEU A 319 5.85 -4.99 -12.99
CA LEU A 319 6.83 -3.90 -13.02
C LEU A 319 6.40 -2.80 -14.00
N GLY A 320 5.99 -3.19 -15.21
CA GLY A 320 5.40 -2.30 -16.22
C GLY A 320 4.24 -1.49 -15.67
N PHE A 321 3.34 -2.17 -14.95
CA PHE A 321 2.20 -1.58 -14.27
C PHE A 321 2.63 -0.60 -13.17
N LEU A 322 3.47 -1.03 -12.22
CA LEU A 322 3.91 -0.22 -11.09
C LEU A 322 4.64 1.05 -11.51
N ILE A 323 5.53 0.99 -12.50
CA ILE A 323 6.24 2.18 -13.00
C ILE A 323 5.27 3.18 -13.65
N ARG A 324 4.22 2.69 -14.31
CA ARG A 324 3.19 3.58 -14.87
C ARG A 324 2.33 4.21 -13.79
N GLU A 325 1.91 3.44 -12.78
CA GLU A 325 1.07 3.94 -11.69
C GLU A 325 1.81 4.85 -10.70
N PHE A 326 3.14 4.70 -10.56
CA PHE A 326 3.98 5.61 -9.75
C PHE A 326 3.80 7.08 -10.15
N ARG A 327 3.52 7.35 -11.43
CA ARG A 327 3.19 8.69 -11.93
C ARG A 327 1.94 9.28 -11.24
N GLY A 328 0.93 8.46 -10.97
CA GLY A 328 -0.30 8.90 -10.28
C GLY A 328 0.04 9.41 -8.90
N LEU A 329 0.76 8.61 -8.12
CA LEU A 329 1.21 8.95 -6.77
C LEU A 329 2.09 10.20 -6.71
N SER A 330 2.97 10.40 -7.70
CA SER A 330 3.80 11.61 -7.72
C SER A 330 3.04 12.88 -8.10
N ASN A 331 2.00 12.80 -8.93
CA ASN A 331 1.31 14.00 -9.44
C ASN A 331 0.28 14.60 -8.47
N GLU A 332 -0.13 13.83 -7.46
CA GLU A 332 -1.18 14.21 -6.50
C GLU A 332 -0.58 14.56 -5.12
N ASP A 333 0.66 15.05 -5.10
CA ASP A 333 1.41 15.43 -3.88
C ASP A 333 1.55 14.33 -2.82
N THR A 334 1.12 13.11 -3.14
CA THR A 334 0.81 12.04 -2.21
C THR A 334 2.04 11.53 -1.48
N LEU A 335 3.15 11.37 -2.21
CA LEU A 335 4.42 10.95 -1.62
C LEU A 335 4.94 11.98 -0.60
N TYR A 336 4.74 13.27 -0.88
CA TYR A 336 5.25 14.36 -0.05
C TYR A 336 4.42 14.55 1.22
N ASP A 337 3.11 14.49 1.06
CA ASP A 337 2.16 14.64 2.14
C ASP A 337 2.20 13.44 3.09
N LEU A 338 2.41 12.23 2.54
CA LEU A 338 2.69 11.03 3.34
C LEU A 338 3.99 11.15 4.14
N LEU A 339 5.08 11.64 3.53
CA LEU A 339 6.36 11.85 4.23
C LEU A 339 6.23 12.84 5.39
N ASN A 340 5.50 13.94 5.20
CA ASN A 340 5.22 14.91 6.25
C ASN A 340 4.37 14.30 7.38
N ALA A 341 3.36 13.51 7.04
CA ALA A 341 2.52 12.84 8.01
C ALA A 341 3.28 11.77 8.81
N PHE A 342 4.18 11.02 8.17
CA PHE A 342 4.99 10.01 8.86
C PHE A 342 5.82 10.59 10.00
N GLN A 343 6.38 11.78 9.83
CA GLN A 343 7.15 12.43 10.90
C GLN A 343 6.30 12.70 12.15
N ALA A 344 5.04 13.11 11.97
CA ALA A 344 4.12 13.34 13.08
C ALA A 344 3.78 12.02 13.80
N ILE A 345 3.54 10.93 13.06
CA ILE A 345 3.19 9.63 13.64
C ILE A 345 4.38 9.00 14.38
N LEU A 346 5.54 8.98 13.74
CA LEU A 346 6.77 8.37 14.27
C LEU A 346 7.27 9.08 15.55
N GLY A 347 6.94 10.36 15.71
CA GLY A 347 7.25 11.13 16.90
C GLY A 347 8.72 11.58 16.97
N PRO A 348 9.21 11.96 18.17
CA PRO A 348 10.56 12.51 18.31
C PRO A 348 11.64 11.44 18.10
N LYS A 349 12.75 11.86 17.51
CA LYS A 349 13.94 11.00 17.37
C LYS A 349 14.67 10.81 18.70
N VAL A 350 15.26 9.64 18.85
CA VAL A 350 16.13 9.24 19.96
C VAL A 350 17.49 8.82 19.41
N VAL A 351 18.51 8.82 20.26
CA VAL A 351 19.84 8.33 19.87
C VAL A 351 19.86 6.82 20.00
N HIS A 352 20.03 6.15 18.87
CA HIS A 352 20.27 4.72 18.79
C HIS A 352 21.76 4.41 18.64
N THR A 353 22.13 3.16 18.85
CA THR A 353 23.49 2.69 18.59
C THR A 353 23.41 1.31 17.97
N ASP A 354 23.95 1.18 16.76
CA ASP A 354 24.10 -0.08 16.04
C ASP A 354 25.59 -0.39 15.85
N GLU A 355 25.89 -1.43 15.06
CA GLU A 355 27.26 -1.85 14.74
C GLU A 355 28.07 -0.79 13.99
N ILE A 356 27.38 0.13 13.30
CA ILE A 356 27.97 1.24 12.56
C ILE A 356 28.31 2.40 13.51
N GLY A 357 27.56 2.56 14.60
CA GLY A 357 27.81 3.53 15.66
C GLY A 357 26.53 4.17 16.19
N ALA A 358 26.63 5.35 16.80
CA ALA A 358 25.45 6.09 17.22
C ALA A 358 24.78 6.83 16.04
N TYR A 359 23.46 6.97 16.08
CA TYR A 359 22.67 7.75 15.10
C TYR A 359 21.38 8.28 15.72
N SER A 360 20.81 9.30 15.09
CA SER A 360 19.47 9.81 15.44
C SER A 360 18.44 9.02 14.64
N GLY A 361 17.47 8.39 15.30
CA GLY A 361 16.42 7.60 14.65
C GLY A 361 15.13 7.58 15.46
N TYR A 362 14.06 7.01 14.93
CA TYR A 362 12.77 6.99 15.62
C TYR A 362 12.72 5.94 16.72
N ALA A 363 12.02 6.24 17.81
CA ALA A 363 11.86 5.29 18.90
C ALA A 363 10.96 4.11 18.46
N LEU A 364 11.28 2.91 18.92
CA LEU A 364 10.46 1.72 18.65
C LEU A 364 9.07 1.78 19.32
N ASN A 365 8.93 2.60 20.37
CA ASN A 365 7.65 2.89 21.02
C ASN A 365 6.85 3.94 20.21
N GLN A 366 6.29 3.50 19.09
CA GLN A 366 5.49 4.34 18.20
C GLN A 366 4.34 3.53 17.56
N PRO A 367 3.23 4.18 17.17
CA PRO A 367 2.00 3.49 16.78
C PRO A 367 2.13 2.57 15.57
N LEU A 368 2.95 2.90 14.57
CA LEU A 368 3.17 2.05 13.39
C LEU A 368 3.84 0.73 13.76
N MET A 369 4.67 0.69 14.80
CA MET A 369 5.27 -0.55 15.30
C MET A 369 4.19 -1.41 15.98
N ASP A 370 3.34 -0.82 16.81
CA ASP A 370 2.24 -1.54 17.45
C ASP A 370 1.21 -2.04 16.42
N ILE A 371 0.91 -1.26 15.37
CA ILE A 371 0.11 -1.69 14.21
C ILE A 371 0.76 -2.88 13.51
N SER A 372 2.05 -2.76 13.16
CA SER A 372 2.82 -3.78 12.44
C SER A 372 2.87 -5.08 13.23
N TYR A 373 3.20 -4.99 14.52
CA TYR A 373 3.27 -6.11 15.43
C TYR A 373 1.91 -6.81 15.59
N ALA A 374 0.84 -6.05 15.86
CA ALA A 374 -0.50 -6.60 16.00
C ALA A 374 -1.00 -7.25 14.70
N ALA A 375 -0.71 -6.65 13.53
CA ALA A 375 -1.09 -7.16 12.23
C ALA A 375 -0.39 -8.50 11.90
N VAL A 376 0.93 -8.59 12.10
CA VAL A 376 1.69 -9.84 11.90
C VAL A 376 1.15 -10.95 12.80
N HIS A 377 0.87 -10.65 14.07
CA HIS A 377 0.28 -11.61 14.99
C HIS A 377 -1.19 -11.97 14.69
N ALA A 378 -1.94 -11.09 14.02
CA ALA A 378 -3.29 -11.34 13.55
C ALA A 378 -3.33 -12.29 12.35
N VAL A 379 -2.31 -12.24 11.48
CA VAL A 379 -2.21 -13.15 10.33
C VAL A 379 -1.46 -14.45 10.63
N ASP A 380 -0.79 -14.55 11.79
CA ASP A 380 -0.15 -15.78 12.25
C ASP A 380 -1.16 -16.85 12.68
N THR A 381 -1.77 -17.49 11.67
CA THR A 381 -2.78 -18.52 11.81
C THR A 381 -2.67 -19.54 10.66
N PRO A 382 -2.96 -20.84 10.90
CA PRO A 382 -2.93 -21.85 9.85
C PRO A 382 -3.87 -21.59 8.66
N VAL A 383 -4.88 -20.74 8.83
CA VAL A 383 -5.86 -20.41 7.78
C VAL A 383 -5.35 -19.32 6.81
N LEU A 384 -4.20 -18.71 7.08
CA LEU A 384 -3.65 -17.61 6.27
C LEU A 384 -3.57 -17.93 4.76
N PRO A 385 -3.05 -19.10 4.32
CA PRO A 385 -2.98 -19.41 2.90
C PRO A 385 -4.34 -19.40 2.21
N ASP A 386 -5.35 -19.97 2.86
CA ASP A 386 -6.69 -20.15 2.29
C ASP A 386 -7.43 -18.80 2.21
N VAL A 387 -7.21 -17.90 3.18
CA VAL A 387 -7.70 -16.51 3.10
C VAL A 387 -7.04 -15.77 1.94
N MET A 388 -5.71 -15.87 1.78
CA MET A 388 -4.99 -15.17 0.70
C MET A 388 -5.40 -15.68 -0.69
N GLU A 389 -5.55 -17.00 -0.84
CA GLU A 389 -6.06 -17.63 -2.05
C GLU A 389 -7.49 -17.18 -2.35
N GLY A 390 -8.35 -17.10 -1.32
CA GLY A 390 -9.72 -16.63 -1.47
C GLY A 390 -9.86 -15.17 -1.87
N ILE A 391 -9.01 -14.29 -1.32
CA ILE A 391 -8.96 -12.88 -1.74
C ILE A 391 -8.53 -12.82 -3.21
N GLY A 392 -7.52 -13.60 -3.61
CA GLY A 392 -7.07 -13.71 -5.00
C GLY A 392 -8.20 -14.15 -5.94
N ALA A 393 -8.95 -15.19 -5.56
CA ALA A 393 -10.08 -15.72 -6.33
C ALA A 393 -11.25 -14.73 -6.42
N LEU A 394 -11.53 -13.95 -5.37
CA LEU A 394 -12.53 -12.88 -5.41
C LEU A 394 -12.13 -11.78 -6.41
N LEU A 395 -10.88 -11.34 -6.38
CA LEU A 395 -10.36 -10.32 -7.29
C LEU A 395 -10.33 -10.81 -8.74
N GLU A 396 -10.03 -12.10 -8.96
CA GLU A 396 -9.96 -12.68 -10.30
C GLU A 396 -11.33 -12.96 -10.91
N HIS A 397 -12.26 -13.55 -10.14
CA HIS A 397 -13.54 -14.05 -10.65
C HIS A 397 -14.72 -13.11 -10.40
N ARG A 398 -14.61 -12.19 -9.42
CA ARG A 398 -15.65 -11.24 -9.02
C ARG A 398 -15.16 -9.78 -8.94
N PRO A 399 -14.36 -9.28 -9.90
CA PRO A 399 -13.74 -7.96 -9.80
C PRO A 399 -14.76 -6.81 -9.69
N ASP A 400 -15.89 -6.90 -10.41
CA ASP A 400 -16.91 -5.84 -10.42
C ASP A 400 -17.59 -5.68 -9.04
N GLN A 401 -17.82 -6.79 -8.32
CA GLN A 401 -18.42 -6.74 -6.97
C GLN A 401 -17.44 -6.18 -5.94
N VAL A 402 -16.15 -6.54 -6.04
CA VAL A 402 -15.10 -5.96 -5.19
C VAL A 402 -14.95 -4.46 -5.49
N ALA A 403 -14.91 -4.06 -6.77
CA ALA A 403 -14.89 -2.66 -7.18
C ALA A 403 -16.13 -1.90 -6.70
N GLY A 404 -17.31 -2.53 -6.72
CA GLY A 404 -18.55 -1.94 -6.22
C GLY A 404 -18.49 -1.63 -4.73
N LEU A 405 -17.94 -2.54 -3.92
CA LEU A 405 -17.71 -2.32 -2.50
C LEU A 405 -16.71 -1.19 -2.24
N ILE A 406 -15.57 -1.20 -2.94
CA ILE A 406 -14.56 -0.15 -2.80
C ILE A 406 -15.12 1.22 -3.20
N LEU A 407 -15.85 1.30 -4.30
CA LEU A 407 -16.51 2.54 -4.74
C LEU A 407 -17.51 3.04 -3.69
N ALA A 408 -18.32 2.14 -3.11
CA ALA A 408 -19.29 2.51 -2.10
C ALA A 408 -18.63 3.04 -0.82
N ILE A 409 -17.56 2.37 -0.34
CA ILE A 409 -16.79 2.83 0.83
C ILE A 409 -16.12 4.19 0.54
N THR A 410 -15.54 4.35 -0.65
CA THR A 410 -14.91 5.62 -1.07
C THR A 410 -15.94 6.74 -1.12
N ASN A 411 -17.15 6.47 -1.63
CA ASN A 411 -18.26 7.43 -1.62
C ASN A 411 -18.70 7.79 -0.20
N VAL A 412 -18.75 6.82 0.73
CA VAL A 412 -19.03 7.09 2.16
C VAL A 412 -18.01 8.06 2.74
N VAL A 413 -16.72 7.78 2.57
CA VAL A 413 -15.63 8.64 3.07
C VAL A 413 -15.72 10.03 2.44
N ARG A 414 -15.97 10.12 1.12
CA ARG A 414 -16.14 11.40 0.42
C ARG A 414 -17.32 12.20 0.97
N THR A 415 -18.48 11.56 1.17
CA THR A 415 -19.67 12.22 1.73
C THR A 415 -19.41 12.70 3.16
N ILE A 416 -18.74 11.92 4.01
CA ILE A 416 -18.39 12.38 5.38
C ILE A 416 -17.52 13.64 5.33
N ARG A 417 -16.55 13.72 4.41
CA ARG A 417 -15.67 14.90 4.25
C ARG A 417 -16.43 16.18 3.83
N GLU A 418 -17.60 16.05 3.21
CA GLU A 418 -18.47 17.19 2.88
C GLU A 418 -19.12 17.83 4.13
N TYR A 419 -19.01 17.17 5.30
CA TYR A 419 -19.51 17.62 6.60
C TYR A 419 -18.36 17.79 7.62
N PRO A 420 -17.55 18.86 7.52
CA PRO A 420 -16.39 19.05 8.40
C PRO A 420 -16.72 19.26 9.89
N GLY A 421 -18.00 19.48 10.24
CA GLY A 421 -18.46 19.53 11.62
C GLY A 421 -18.88 18.17 12.20
N ALA A 422 -18.74 17.08 11.43
CA ALA A 422 -19.01 15.71 11.88
C ALA A 422 -17.74 15.15 12.56
N GLU A 423 -17.75 15.18 13.88
CA GLU A 423 -16.64 14.77 14.75
C GLU A 423 -17.21 14.08 15.99
N MET A 424 -16.51 13.03 16.45
CA MET A 424 -16.79 12.38 17.73
C MET A 424 -16.00 13.06 18.84
N ASP A 425 -16.53 13.04 20.06
CA ASP A 425 -15.84 13.61 21.21
C ASP A 425 -14.58 12.79 21.60
N ASP A 426 -13.62 13.43 22.28
CA ASP A 426 -12.30 12.87 22.61
C ASP A 426 -12.38 11.57 23.46
N ASP A 427 -13.46 11.36 24.21
CA ASP A 427 -13.67 10.18 25.07
C ASP A 427 -14.38 9.01 24.39
N GLN A 428 -14.55 9.07 23.06
CA GLN A 428 -15.21 8.00 22.30
C GLN A 428 -14.48 6.66 22.47
N THR A 429 -15.28 5.62 22.68
CA THR A 429 -14.81 4.23 22.85
C THR A 429 -15.66 3.23 22.08
N MET A 430 -16.40 3.70 21.07
CA MET A 430 -17.43 2.94 20.36
C MET A 430 -16.87 1.64 19.77
N ILE A 431 -15.71 1.70 19.11
CA ILE A 431 -15.08 0.51 18.53
C ILE A 431 -14.82 -0.55 19.60
N TYR A 432 -14.26 -0.17 20.76
CA TYR A 432 -13.99 -1.10 21.86
C TYR A 432 -15.24 -1.72 22.45
N ASP A 433 -16.35 -0.97 22.50
CA ASP A 433 -17.62 -1.48 23.01
C ASP A 433 -18.33 -2.42 22.00
N LEU A 434 -18.01 -2.32 20.70
CA LEU A 434 -18.50 -3.22 19.66
C LEU A 434 -17.72 -4.55 19.59
N LEU A 435 -16.43 -4.56 19.95
CA LEU A 435 -15.57 -5.74 19.84
C LEU A 435 -16.09 -6.99 20.59
N PRO A 436 -16.66 -6.89 21.82
CA PRO A 436 -17.24 -8.04 22.51
C PRO A 436 -18.37 -8.71 21.73
N TYR A 437 -19.24 -7.93 21.07
CA TYR A 437 -20.33 -8.48 20.27
C TYR A 437 -19.82 -9.10 18.97
N LEU A 438 -18.84 -8.47 18.32
CA LEU A 438 -18.18 -9.06 17.16
C LEU A 438 -17.51 -10.39 17.53
N LYS A 439 -16.90 -10.47 18.72
CA LYS A 439 -16.34 -11.70 19.27
C LYS A 439 -17.41 -12.78 19.47
N GLU A 440 -18.54 -12.45 20.09
CA GLU A 440 -19.65 -13.40 20.25
C GLU A 440 -20.17 -13.92 18.90
N ILE A 441 -20.20 -13.08 17.86
CA ILE A 441 -20.60 -13.48 16.50
C ILE A 441 -19.61 -14.49 15.91
N VAL A 442 -18.31 -14.22 15.97
CA VAL A 442 -17.31 -15.10 15.32
C VAL A 442 -16.98 -16.35 16.14
N ASP A 443 -17.18 -16.33 17.45
CA ASP A 443 -17.04 -17.50 18.33
C ASP A 443 -18.13 -18.54 18.08
N ASP A 444 -19.23 -18.14 17.44
CA ASP A 444 -20.33 -19.01 17.01
C ASP A 444 -20.29 -19.19 15.46
N PRO A 445 -19.72 -20.30 14.95
CA PRO A 445 -19.58 -20.51 13.52
C PRO A 445 -20.91 -20.65 12.77
N GLU A 446 -21.99 -21.06 13.44
CA GLU A 446 -23.32 -21.17 12.84
C GLU A 446 -23.92 -19.78 12.66
N LEU A 447 -23.89 -18.95 13.72
CA LEU A 447 -24.30 -17.54 13.63
C LEU A 447 -23.51 -16.76 12.57
N TRP A 448 -22.18 -16.92 12.51
CA TRP A 448 -21.37 -16.26 11.48
C TRP A 448 -21.79 -16.66 10.05
N ARG A 449 -22.05 -17.95 9.83
CA ARG A 449 -22.48 -18.46 8.53
C ARG A 449 -23.85 -17.90 8.15
N ASP A 450 -24.79 -17.98 9.08
CA ASP A 450 -26.15 -17.48 8.87
C ASP A 450 -26.14 -15.98 8.63
N LEU A 451 -25.35 -15.20 9.39
CA LEU A 451 -25.18 -13.77 9.16
C LEU A 451 -24.68 -13.46 7.74
N MET A 452 -23.62 -14.15 7.30
CA MET A 452 -23.06 -13.97 5.95
C MET A 452 -24.03 -14.41 4.85
N ASP A 453 -24.85 -15.43 5.11
CA ASP A 453 -25.87 -15.89 4.17
C ASP A 453 -27.07 -14.93 4.10
N GLU A 454 -27.52 -14.40 5.24
CA GLU A 454 -28.63 -13.45 5.33
C GLU A 454 -28.29 -12.07 4.75
N LEU A 455 -27.01 -11.66 4.73
CA LEU A 455 -26.56 -10.44 4.02
C LEU A 455 -26.90 -10.46 2.51
N ARG A 456 -27.11 -11.64 1.93
CA ARG A 456 -27.44 -11.82 0.51
C ARG A 456 -28.90 -11.58 0.20
N ASP A 457 -29.78 -11.45 1.19
CA ASP A 457 -31.20 -11.21 0.92
C ASP A 457 -31.40 -9.88 0.15
N PRO A 458 -32.14 -9.89 -0.98
CA PRO A 458 -32.41 -8.68 -1.76
C PRO A 458 -33.02 -7.52 -0.98
N ILE A 459 -33.73 -7.79 0.13
CA ILE A 459 -34.31 -6.75 0.99
C ILE A 459 -33.24 -5.86 1.62
N ASN A 460 -32.02 -6.36 1.84
CA ASN A 460 -30.93 -5.60 2.45
C ASN A 460 -30.55 -4.36 1.63
N ARG A 461 -30.78 -4.38 0.30
CA ARG A 461 -30.58 -3.19 -0.56
C ARG A 461 -31.48 -2.01 -0.15
N LYS A 462 -32.56 -2.27 0.60
CA LYS A 462 -33.51 -1.25 1.07
C LYS A 462 -33.22 -0.74 2.48
N THR A 463 -32.26 -1.33 3.19
CA THR A 463 -31.90 -0.93 4.57
C THR A 463 -31.48 0.54 4.63
N GLY A 464 -30.69 1.02 3.66
CA GLY A 464 -30.30 2.43 3.57
C GLY A 464 -31.51 3.37 3.47
N GLU A 465 -32.44 3.10 2.54
CA GLU A 465 -33.64 3.91 2.36
C GLU A 465 -34.52 3.94 3.63
N ALA A 466 -34.65 2.80 4.30
CA ALA A 466 -35.44 2.66 5.52
C ALA A 466 -34.83 3.45 6.69
N LEU A 467 -33.53 3.29 6.96
CA LEU A 467 -32.82 4.03 8.02
C LEU A 467 -32.71 5.53 7.70
N GLY A 468 -32.44 5.88 6.44
CA GLY A 468 -32.39 7.27 5.98
C GLY A 468 -33.73 7.99 6.16
N THR A 469 -34.87 7.29 6.01
CA THR A 469 -36.18 7.83 6.34
C THR A 469 -36.28 8.26 7.80
N LEU A 470 -35.69 7.50 8.73
CA LEU A 470 -35.71 7.84 10.16
C LEU A 470 -34.86 9.07 10.49
N LEU A 471 -33.86 9.37 9.69
CA LEU A 471 -33.05 10.59 9.83
C LEU A 471 -33.77 11.83 9.31
N LEU A 472 -34.66 11.70 8.32
CA LEU A 472 -35.36 12.83 7.69
C LEU A 472 -36.37 13.54 8.60
N TYR A 473 -36.83 12.89 9.66
CA TYR A 473 -37.95 13.36 10.48
C TYR A 473 -37.62 13.32 11.97
N SER A 474 -38.36 14.14 12.74
CA SER A 474 -38.15 14.32 14.19
C SER A 474 -39.41 14.10 15.05
N ASP A 475 -40.57 13.78 14.46
CA ASP A 475 -41.84 14.05 15.13
C ASP A 475 -42.14 13.23 16.40
N SER A 476 -43.03 13.76 17.23
CA SER A 476 -43.02 13.77 18.70
C SER A 476 -44.22 13.05 19.32
N ASP A 477 -44.23 11.72 19.18
CA ASP A 477 -45.12 10.78 19.90
C ASP A 477 -46.47 10.48 19.21
N THR A 478 -46.51 10.43 17.87
CA THR A 478 -47.75 10.10 17.15
C THR A 478 -47.93 8.60 16.98
N VAL A 479 -49.02 8.07 17.54
CA VAL A 479 -49.51 6.70 17.31
C VAL A 479 -50.59 6.73 16.23
N PRO A 480 -50.47 5.95 15.14
CA PRO A 480 -51.49 5.85 14.09
C PRO A 480 -52.88 5.54 14.66
N THR A 481 -53.92 6.16 14.09
CA THR A 481 -55.28 5.86 14.54
C THR A 481 -55.66 4.43 14.14
N PRO A 482 -56.12 3.56 15.08
CA PRO A 482 -56.56 2.21 14.73
C PRO A 482 -57.66 2.22 13.66
N GLY A 483 -57.47 1.46 12.58
CA GLY A 483 -58.35 1.46 11.41
C GLY A 483 -58.32 2.74 10.56
N GLY A 484 -57.40 3.66 10.84
CA GLY A 484 -57.13 4.86 10.05
C GLY A 484 -56.48 4.55 8.69
N PRO A 485 -56.19 5.58 7.87
CA PRO A 485 -55.67 5.39 6.51
C PRO A 485 -54.35 4.61 6.45
N TYR A 486 -53.41 4.88 7.36
CA TYR A 486 -52.16 4.14 7.45
C TYR A 486 -52.41 2.70 7.92
N ASP A 487 -53.04 2.53 9.10
CA ASP A 487 -53.22 1.22 9.73
C ASP A 487 -54.03 0.26 8.84
N ALA A 488 -55.10 0.72 8.19
CA ALA A 488 -55.87 -0.09 7.26
C ALA A 488 -55.05 -0.54 6.03
N CYS A 489 -54.18 0.34 5.50
CA CYS A 489 -53.28 0.01 4.41
C CYS A 489 -52.21 -0.99 4.85
N PHE A 490 -51.58 -0.74 6.01
CA PHE A 490 -50.56 -1.62 6.58
C PHE A 490 -51.11 -3.03 6.80
N GLN A 491 -52.29 -3.15 7.42
CA GLN A 491 -52.93 -4.46 7.65
C GLN A 491 -53.23 -5.19 6.34
N ALA A 492 -53.66 -4.46 5.29
CA ALA A 492 -53.86 -5.05 3.97
C ALA A 492 -52.54 -5.55 3.36
N CYS A 493 -51.45 -4.80 3.48
CA CYS A 493 -50.13 -5.22 3.03
C CYS A 493 -49.61 -6.43 3.80
N ALA A 494 -49.72 -6.43 5.12
CA ALA A 494 -49.29 -7.51 6.01
C ALA A 494 -50.07 -8.82 5.77
N ALA A 495 -51.34 -8.73 5.36
CA ALA A 495 -52.14 -9.89 5.01
C ALA A 495 -51.83 -10.47 3.61
N GLN A 496 -51.28 -9.67 2.69
CA GLN A 496 -51.03 -10.06 1.30
C GLN A 496 -49.60 -10.50 1.02
N HIS A 497 -48.64 -10.03 1.82
CA HIS A 497 -47.22 -10.22 1.59
C HIS A 497 -46.51 -10.69 2.85
N GLU A 498 -45.49 -11.53 2.66
CA GLU A 498 -44.67 -12.07 3.73
C GLU A 498 -43.69 -11.02 4.29
N LEU A 499 -43.42 -11.10 5.59
CA LEU A 499 -42.45 -10.25 6.29
C LEU A 499 -41.06 -10.39 5.68
N GLY A 500 -40.35 -9.26 5.53
CA GLY A 500 -38.98 -9.25 5.02
C GLY A 500 -38.86 -9.33 3.51
N THR A 501 -39.97 -9.28 2.78
CA THR A 501 -39.96 -9.37 1.32
C THR A 501 -40.05 -8.00 0.64
N LEU A 502 -39.38 -7.83 -0.50
CA LEU A 502 -39.45 -6.60 -1.30
C LEU A 502 -40.90 -6.17 -1.66
N PRO A 503 -41.83 -7.09 -2.01
CA PRO A 503 -43.23 -6.74 -2.21
C PRO A 503 -43.90 -6.14 -0.97
N ARG A 504 -43.66 -6.71 0.23
CA ARG A 504 -44.24 -6.17 1.46
C ARG A 504 -43.68 -4.79 1.79
N TYR A 505 -42.36 -4.65 1.73
CA TYR A 505 -41.69 -3.37 1.90
C TYR A 505 -42.29 -2.31 0.97
N SER A 506 -42.36 -2.59 -0.33
CA SER A 506 -42.92 -1.67 -1.33
C SER A 506 -44.39 -1.33 -1.06
N CYS A 507 -45.19 -2.29 -0.59
CA CYS A 507 -46.59 -2.07 -0.23
C CYS A 507 -46.70 -1.10 0.96
N ILE A 508 -45.96 -1.34 2.04
CA ILE A 508 -45.98 -0.51 3.25
C ILE A 508 -45.48 0.91 2.95
N ARG A 509 -44.40 1.05 2.17
CA ARG A 509 -43.85 2.36 1.78
C ARG A 509 -44.85 3.22 0.99
N ASN A 510 -45.81 2.60 0.33
CA ASN A 510 -46.88 3.28 -0.40
C ASN A 510 -48.11 3.62 0.48
N CYS A 511 -48.14 3.19 1.74
CA CYS A 511 -49.24 3.53 2.64
C CYS A 511 -49.21 5.03 3.02
N PRO A 512 -50.38 5.67 3.21
CA PRO A 512 -50.44 7.07 3.63
C PRO A 512 -49.83 7.26 5.02
N ASN A 513 -48.61 7.78 5.10
CA ASN A 513 -47.80 7.83 6.33
C ASN A 513 -47.56 9.26 6.84
N THR A 514 -48.27 10.26 6.32
CA THR A 514 -48.12 11.67 6.71
C THR A 514 -48.50 11.94 8.17
N GLU A 515 -49.28 11.05 8.80
CA GLU A 515 -49.55 11.12 10.24
C GLU A 515 -48.37 10.65 11.09
N ILE A 516 -47.44 9.88 10.53
CA ILE A 516 -46.22 9.38 11.20
C ILE A 516 -45.04 10.31 10.90
N PHE A 517 -44.89 10.72 9.63
CA PHE A 517 -43.78 11.53 9.14
C PHE A 517 -44.24 12.96 8.81
N SER A 518 -44.47 13.79 9.83
CA SER A 518 -45.01 15.16 9.66
C SER A 518 -44.00 16.29 9.89
N GLN A 519 -43.03 16.13 10.80
CA GLN A 519 -42.01 17.16 11.10
C GLN A 519 -40.64 16.77 10.53
N PRO A 520 -40.10 17.54 9.56
CA PRO A 520 -38.73 17.37 9.10
C PRO A 520 -37.70 17.57 10.22
N MET A 521 -36.58 16.88 10.12
CA MET A 521 -35.44 17.07 11.02
C MET A 521 -34.69 18.37 10.70
N ASP A 522 -34.36 19.15 11.73
CA ASP A 522 -33.52 20.35 11.63
C ASP A 522 -32.21 20.12 12.39
N TYR A 523 -31.16 19.77 11.65
CA TYR A 523 -29.82 19.53 12.21
C TYR A 523 -29.11 20.83 12.65
N THR A 524 -29.65 22.01 12.31
CA THR A 524 -29.07 23.29 12.77
C THR A 524 -29.55 23.67 14.18
N ALA A 525 -30.64 23.05 14.64
CA ALA A 525 -31.15 23.25 15.98
C ALA A 525 -30.38 22.41 17.00
N SER A 526 -30.26 22.94 18.23
CA SER A 526 -29.68 22.20 19.35
C SER A 526 -30.43 20.91 19.63
N GLU A 527 -29.68 19.90 20.06
CA GLU A 527 -30.22 18.64 20.55
C GLU A 527 -31.16 18.85 21.75
N THR A 528 -32.38 18.31 21.66
CA THR A 528 -33.35 18.28 22.75
C THR A 528 -34.13 16.97 22.72
N ALA A 529 -34.80 16.60 23.81
CA ALA A 529 -35.59 15.38 23.90
C ALA A 529 -36.65 15.25 22.78
N ARG A 530 -37.15 16.38 22.25
CA ARG A 530 -38.09 16.42 21.11
C ARG A 530 -37.39 16.66 19.77
N GLY A 531 -36.37 17.52 19.72
CA GLY A 531 -35.61 17.90 18.52
C GLY A 531 -34.48 16.94 18.18
N ARG A 532 -34.80 15.65 18.09
CA ARG A 532 -33.87 14.56 17.71
C ARG A 532 -34.50 13.69 16.64
N SER A 533 -33.66 13.05 15.82
CA SER A 533 -34.12 12.21 14.72
C SER A 533 -34.94 11.02 15.21
N LEU A 534 -35.82 10.49 14.37
CA LEU A 534 -36.54 9.26 14.69
C LEU A 534 -35.59 8.05 14.80
N LEU A 535 -34.44 8.07 14.13
CA LEU A 535 -33.43 7.01 14.25
C LEU A 535 -32.87 6.97 15.68
N GLN A 536 -32.47 8.13 16.19
CA GLN A 536 -31.96 8.25 17.55
C GLN A 536 -33.00 7.82 18.61
N LYS A 537 -34.28 8.16 18.39
CA LYS A 537 -35.38 7.70 19.25
C LYS A 537 -35.59 6.19 19.17
N PHE A 538 -35.49 5.62 17.99
CA PHE A 538 -35.62 4.18 17.76
C PHE A 538 -34.49 3.41 18.45
N LEU A 539 -33.24 3.87 18.35
CA LEU A 539 -32.10 3.29 19.05
C LEU A 539 -32.27 3.36 20.58
N HIS A 540 -32.76 4.49 21.10
CA HIS A 540 -33.05 4.60 22.52
C HIS A 540 -34.16 3.65 22.98
N LEU A 541 -35.22 3.46 22.19
CA LEU A 541 -36.25 2.47 22.52
C LEU A 541 -35.67 1.05 22.62
N ILE A 542 -34.78 0.67 21.70
CA ILE A 542 -34.13 -0.65 21.76
C ILE A 542 -33.26 -0.74 23.03
N TRP A 543 -32.46 0.28 23.32
CA TRP A 543 -31.66 0.34 24.55
C TRP A 543 -32.51 0.24 25.82
N ASP A 544 -33.65 0.95 25.86
CA ASP A 544 -34.56 1.02 27.00
C ASP A 544 -35.30 -0.31 27.23
N THR A 545 -35.39 -1.16 26.20
CA THR A 545 -36.08 -2.45 26.25
C THR A 545 -35.15 -3.67 26.26
N ALA A 546 -33.87 -3.50 25.92
CA ALA A 546 -32.86 -4.55 25.92
C ALA A 546 -32.56 -5.06 27.34
N GLY A 547 -32.66 -6.37 27.54
CA GLY A 547 -32.46 -7.03 28.83
C GLY A 547 -33.48 -6.66 29.91
N VAL A 548 -34.56 -5.94 29.55
CA VAL A 548 -35.63 -5.55 30.49
C VAL A 548 -36.79 -6.53 30.36
N PRO A 549 -36.96 -7.45 31.34
CA PRO A 549 -38.03 -8.43 31.30
C PRO A 549 -39.39 -7.75 31.41
N TYR A 550 -40.39 -8.34 30.76
CA TYR A 550 -41.78 -7.90 30.90
C TYR A 550 -42.64 -9.04 31.43
N THR A 551 -43.05 -8.91 32.69
CA THR A 551 -44.04 -9.77 33.34
C THR A 551 -45.40 -9.11 33.27
N MET A 552 -46.36 -9.78 32.62
CA MET A 552 -47.76 -9.35 32.58
C MET A 552 -48.44 -9.69 33.92
N ASP A 553 -48.01 -9.02 34.98
CA ASP A 553 -48.55 -9.20 36.33
C ASP A 553 -49.97 -8.63 36.42
N ILE A 554 -50.88 -9.41 36.99
CA ILE A 554 -52.28 -8.98 37.16
C ILE A 554 -52.37 -8.09 38.41
N GLU A 555 -52.49 -6.78 38.20
CA GLU A 555 -52.58 -5.79 39.27
C GLU A 555 -53.96 -5.79 39.95
N GLN A 556 -55.01 -6.00 39.16
CA GLN A 556 -56.38 -6.10 39.66
C GLN A 556 -57.16 -7.17 38.90
N ALA A 557 -57.83 -8.06 39.62
CA ALA A 557 -58.79 -8.99 39.05
C ALA A 557 -60.07 -9.01 39.89
N LEU A 558 -61.21 -8.70 39.28
CA LEU A 558 -62.52 -8.73 39.91
C LEU A 558 -63.45 -9.68 39.15
N TYR A 559 -64.23 -10.48 39.89
CA TYR A 559 -65.33 -11.28 39.36
C TYR A 559 -66.62 -10.94 40.09
N ASP A 560 -67.67 -10.52 39.38
CA ASP A 560 -68.94 -10.01 39.93
C ASP A 560 -68.73 -8.90 41.00
N GLY A 561 -67.68 -8.09 40.83
CA GLY A 561 -67.33 -7.00 41.75
C GLY A 561 -66.53 -7.42 42.99
N GLU A 562 -66.25 -8.72 43.18
CA GLU A 562 -65.42 -9.25 44.27
C GLU A 562 -63.98 -9.48 43.79
N PRO A 563 -62.95 -9.13 44.58
CA PRO A 563 -61.56 -9.33 44.20
C PRO A 563 -61.18 -10.82 44.17
N LEU A 564 -60.50 -11.23 43.11
CA LEU A 564 -59.86 -12.54 43.03
C LEU A 564 -58.54 -12.53 43.82
N PRO A 565 -58.15 -13.67 44.42
CA PRO A 565 -56.87 -13.80 45.12
C PRO A 565 -55.69 -13.61 44.16
N ALA A 566 -54.49 -13.34 44.70
CA ALA A 566 -53.29 -13.03 43.91
C ALA A 566 -53.07 -14.04 42.77
N LEU A 567 -53.18 -13.55 41.54
CA LEU A 567 -53.06 -14.34 40.32
C LEU A 567 -51.62 -14.29 39.81
N PRO A 568 -51.09 -15.38 39.25
CA PRO A 568 -49.79 -15.39 38.57
C PRO A 568 -49.83 -14.54 37.29
N PRO A 569 -48.66 -14.14 36.75
CA PRO A 569 -48.59 -13.38 35.51
C PRO A 569 -49.15 -14.18 34.32
N LEU A 570 -49.74 -13.46 33.35
CA LEU A 570 -50.29 -14.05 32.13
C LEU A 570 -49.20 -14.52 31.16
N LEU A 571 -48.11 -13.76 31.09
CA LEU A 571 -46.97 -13.98 30.20
C LEU A 571 -45.72 -13.39 30.87
N SER A 572 -44.56 -13.98 30.64
CA SER A 572 -43.28 -13.51 31.17
C SER A 572 -42.21 -13.54 30.10
N LEU A 573 -41.96 -12.39 29.46
CA LEU A 573 -40.89 -12.24 28.47
C LEU A 573 -39.55 -11.97 29.16
N PRO A 574 -38.46 -12.64 28.74
CA PRO A 574 -37.13 -12.47 29.35
C PRO A 574 -36.52 -11.09 29.08
N GLY A 575 -36.86 -10.47 27.95
CA GLY A 575 -36.46 -9.12 27.56
C GLY A 575 -37.39 -8.58 26.47
N SER A 576 -37.85 -7.33 26.61
CA SER A 576 -38.87 -6.76 25.72
C SER A 576 -38.31 -6.47 24.33
N GLY A 577 -37.05 -6.02 24.24
CA GLY A 577 -36.36 -5.78 22.97
C GLY A 577 -36.03 -7.10 22.26
N GLU A 578 -35.52 -8.09 22.99
CA GLU A 578 -35.19 -9.42 22.48
C GLU A 578 -36.45 -10.16 21.99
N ALA A 579 -37.56 -10.08 22.74
CA ALA A 579 -38.83 -10.64 22.29
C ALA A 579 -39.32 -9.97 21.01
N PHE A 580 -39.17 -8.65 20.88
CA PHE A 580 -39.50 -7.96 19.63
C PHE A 580 -38.61 -8.43 18.48
N LEU A 581 -37.28 -8.55 18.66
CA LEU A 581 -36.37 -9.09 17.64
C LEU A 581 -36.72 -10.53 17.25
N ALA A 582 -37.01 -11.40 18.22
CA ALA A 582 -37.48 -12.76 17.97
C ALA A 582 -38.80 -12.79 17.19
N SER A 583 -39.69 -11.82 17.41
CA SER A 583 -40.94 -11.71 16.64
C SER A 583 -40.68 -11.32 15.18
N ILE A 584 -39.68 -10.48 14.91
CA ILE A 584 -39.27 -10.10 13.55
C ILE A 584 -38.69 -11.31 12.81
N ALA A 585 -37.88 -12.12 13.50
CA ALA A 585 -37.35 -13.37 12.96
C ALA A 585 -38.43 -14.45 12.75
N GLY A 586 -39.61 -14.29 13.36
CA GLY A 586 -40.67 -15.29 13.35
C GLY A 586 -40.49 -16.42 14.37
N ASN A 587 -39.61 -16.25 15.36
CA ASN A 587 -39.26 -17.23 16.37
C ASN A 587 -39.89 -16.95 17.75
N LEU A 588 -40.64 -15.84 17.91
CA LEU A 588 -41.34 -15.56 19.16
C LEU A 588 -42.58 -16.45 19.33
N ASN A 589 -42.39 -17.58 20.01
CA ASN A 589 -43.48 -18.44 20.45
C ASN A 589 -43.96 -18.05 21.85
N LEU A 590 -45.10 -17.37 21.95
CA LEU A 590 -45.68 -16.92 23.21
C LEU A 590 -46.03 -18.06 24.17
N ALA A 591 -46.25 -19.28 23.67
CA ALA A 591 -46.55 -20.43 24.52
C ALA A 591 -45.39 -20.78 25.46
N ASP A 592 -44.15 -20.53 25.03
CA ASP A 592 -42.94 -20.80 25.83
C ASP A 592 -42.81 -19.83 27.02
N TYR A 593 -43.57 -18.73 27.00
CA TYR A 593 -43.54 -17.66 27.99
C TYR A 593 -44.80 -17.59 28.86
N VAL A 594 -45.73 -18.54 28.70
CA VAL A 594 -46.89 -18.68 29.60
C VAL A 594 -46.46 -19.49 30.83
N PRO A 595 -46.51 -18.93 32.06
CA PRO A 595 -46.07 -19.65 33.25
C PRO A 595 -46.94 -20.87 33.55
N ASP A 596 -46.34 -22.01 33.90
CA ASP A 596 -47.07 -23.20 34.38
C ASP A 596 -47.94 -22.90 35.63
N THR A 597 -47.55 -21.89 36.41
CA THR A 597 -48.30 -21.43 37.58
C THR A 597 -49.65 -20.82 37.20
N LEU A 598 -49.79 -20.26 35.99
CA LEU A 598 -51.05 -19.72 35.47
C LEU A 598 -52.15 -20.79 35.44
N TRP A 599 -51.84 -21.92 34.83
CA TRP A 599 -52.79 -23.02 34.64
C TRP A 599 -53.16 -23.71 35.96
N ASN A 600 -52.29 -23.67 36.96
CA ASN A 600 -52.52 -24.25 38.28
C ASN A 600 -53.17 -23.28 39.29
N SER A 601 -53.58 -22.08 38.84
CA SER A 601 -54.17 -21.04 39.70
C SER A 601 -55.71 -21.00 39.65
N ASP A 602 -56.32 -20.20 40.53
CA ASP A 602 -57.76 -19.93 40.49
C ASP A 602 -58.20 -19.29 39.14
N LEU A 603 -57.29 -18.58 38.46
CA LEU A 603 -57.54 -18.09 37.10
C LEU A 603 -57.51 -19.23 36.08
N GLY A 604 -56.63 -20.22 36.24
CA GLY A 604 -56.62 -21.43 35.39
C GLY A 604 -57.96 -22.18 35.43
N VAL A 605 -58.58 -22.28 36.62
CA VAL A 605 -59.93 -22.87 36.78
C VAL A 605 -61.02 -22.03 36.10
N LEU A 606 -60.92 -20.70 36.15
CA LEU A 606 -61.84 -19.80 35.45
C LEU A 606 -61.67 -19.87 33.92
N LEU A 607 -60.43 -19.96 33.43
CA LEU A 607 -60.11 -20.15 32.02
C LEU A 607 -60.67 -21.50 31.52
N GLU A 608 -60.52 -22.58 32.29
CA GLU A 608 -61.11 -23.88 31.97
C GLU A 608 -62.64 -23.82 31.90
N TYR A 609 -63.27 -23.06 32.81
CA TYR A 609 -64.71 -22.80 32.78
C TYR A 609 -65.15 -22.01 31.52
N TRP A 610 -64.28 -21.16 30.98
CA TRP A 610 -64.48 -20.48 29.68
C TRP A 610 -64.08 -21.33 28.47
N GLY A 611 -63.69 -22.59 28.68
CA GLY A 611 -63.32 -23.53 27.62
C GLY A 611 -61.88 -23.37 27.11
N ILE A 612 -61.01 -22.74 27.90
CA ILE A 612 -59.59 -22.53 27.61
C ILE A 612 -58.78 -23.46 28.51
N ASP A 613 -58.21 -24.52 27.94
CA ASP A 613 -57.35 -25.46 28.66
C ASP A 613 -55.87 -25.09 28.53
N SER A 614 -55.05 -25.69 29.41
CA SER A 614 -53.59 -25.51 29.41
C SER A 614 -52.88 -25.94 28.12
N GLY A 615 -53.55 -26.67 27.22
CA GLY A 615 -53.02 -27.05 25.92
C GLY A 615 -53.39 -26.09 24.79
N ASN A 616 -54.21 -25.07 25.06
CA ASN A 616 -54.77 -24.19 24.04
C ASN A 616 -54.42 -22.72 24.30
N VAL A 617 -53.11 -22.42 24.31
CA VAL A 617 -52.59 -21.04 24.42
C VAL A 617 -53.18 -20.11 23.37
N ALA A 618 -53.47 -20.61 22.17
CA ALA A 618 -54.14 -19.83 21.12
C ALA A 618 -55.51 -19.31 21.57
N ALA A 619 -56.31 -20.12 22.28
CA ALA A 619 -57.59 -19.69 22.83
C ALA A 619 -57.45 -18.70 23.98
N LEU A 620 -56.38 -18.81 24.79
CA LEU A 620 -56.04 -17.83 25.82
C LEU A 620 -55.73 -16.46 25.19
N LEU A 621 -54.79 -16.42 24.25
CA LEU A 621 -54.38 -15.19 23.57
C LEU A 621 -55.54 -14.56 22.81
N SER A 622 -56.33 -15.36 22.09
CA SER A 622 -57.52 -14.88 21.37
C SER A 622 -58.55 -14.26 22.30
N THR A 623 -58.84 -14.90 23.43
CA THR A 623 -59.81 -14.41 24.43
C THR A 623 -59.35 -13.10 25.06
N LEU A 624 -58.05 -12.95 25.28
CA LEU A 624 -57.44 -11.77 25.87
C LEU A 624 -57.08 -10.68 24.84
N SER A 625 -57.32 -10.89 23.54
CA SER A 625 -57.04 -9.87 22.50
C SER A 625 -57.53 -8.45 22.83
N PRO A 626 -58.72 -8.24 23.46
CA PRO A 626 -59.16 -6.90 23.85
C PRO A 626 -58.23 -6.23 24.87
N LEU A 627 -57.57 -7.00 25.74
CA LEU A 627 -56.58 -6.52 26.71
C LEU A 627 -55.33 -5.98 26.00
N PHE A 628 -54.89 -6.68 24.95
CA PHE A 628 -53.64 -6.40 24.24
C PHE A 628 -53.78 -5.35 23.13
N GLY A 629 -55.00 -4.89 22.83
CA GLY A 629 -55.26 -3.97 21.71
C GLY A 629 -55.07 -4.59 20.32
N ALA A 630 -54.71 -5.87 20.24
CA ALA A 630 -54.52 -6.65 19.02
C ALA A 630 -54.75 -8.15 19.28
N GLU A 631 -55.09 -8.89 18.23
CA GLU A 631 -55.10 -10.36 18.30
C GLU A 631 -53.65 -10.85 18.31
N LEU A 632 -53.23 -11.51 19.40
CA LEU A 632 -51.91 -12.10 19.52
C LEU A 632 -51.95 -13.55 19.03
N GLU A 633 -51.15 -13.86 18.02
CA GLU A 633 -50.92 -15.24 17.58
C GLU A 633 -49.93 -15.94 18.52
N VAL A 634 -49.98 -17.28 18.60
CA VAL A 634 -49.00 -18.07 19.37
C VAL A 634 -47.58 -17.81 18.83
N MET A 635 -47.42 -17.79 17.51
CA MET A 635 -46.23 -17.26 16.85
C MET A 635 -46.46 -15.77 16.61
N ALA A 636 -46.10 -14.94 17.58
CA ALA A 636 -46.41 -13.53 17.55
C ALA A 636 -45.59 -12.79 16.48
N LYS A 637 -46.29 -11.98 15.69
CA LYS A 637 -45.73 -11.15 14.63
C LYS A 637 -45.29 -9.80 15.19
N PRO A 638 -44.31 -9.12 14.58
CA PRO A 638 -43.78 -7.86 15.11
C PRO A 638 -44.86 -6.78 15.23
N HIS A 639 -45.78 -6.73 14.29
CA HIS A 639 -46.86 -5.75 14.31
C HIS A 639 -47.90 -5.96 15.42
N GLN A 640 -48.03 -7.20 15.92
CA GLN A 640 -48.86 -7.51 17.08
C GLN A 640 -48.17 -7.01 18.36
N ILE A 641 -46.86 -7.20 18.46
CA ILE A 641 -46.04 -6.67 19.57
C ILE A 641 -45.99 -5.13 19.55
N THR A 642 -45.87 -4.51 18.37
CA THR A 642 -45.97 -3.06 18.20
C THR A 642 -47.25 -2.51 18.83
N ARG A 643 -48.39 -3.13 18.54
CA ARG A 643 -49.70 -2.70 19.05
C ARG A 643 -49.83 -2.95 20.55
N LEU A 644 -49.36 -4.08 21.05
CA LEU A 644 -49.31 -4.39 22.48
C LEU A 644 -48.53 -3.33 23.26
N PHE A 645 -47.31 -2.98 22.82
CA PHE A 645 -46.47 -2.02 23.54
C PHE A 645 -46.95 -0.56 23.41
N ASN A 646 -47.87 -0.28 22.49
CA ASN A 646 -48.50 1.03 22.34
C ASN A 646 -49.93 1.10 22.92
N GLN A 647 -50.44 0.00 23.48
CA GLN A 647 -51.77 -0.03 24.08
C GLN A 647 -51.79 0.77 25.39
N GLN A 648 -52.69 1.75 25.48
CA GLN A 648 -52.83 2.58 26.68
C GLN A 648 -53.76 1.89 27.69
N ASN A 649 -53.22 1.60 28.88
CA ASN A 649 -53.88 0.86 29.97
C ASN A 649 -54.28 -0.56 29.53
N LEU A 650 -53.49 -1.55 29.92
CA LEU A 650 -53.80 -2.97 29.70
C LEU A 650 -54.92 -3.45 30.64
N ARG A 651 -56.15 -3.02 30.34
CA ARG A 651 -57.35 -3.32 31.13
C ARG A 651 -58.47 -3.89 30.27
N TRP A 652 -58.99 -5.04 30.69
CA TRP A 652 -60.17 -5.70 30.12
C TRP A 652 -61.34 -5.65 31.10
N GLU A 653 -62.44 -5.03 30.70
CA GLU A 653 -63.63 -4.85 31.53
C GLU A 653 -64.89 -5.33 30.80
N THR A 654 -65.64 -6.21 31.46
CA THR A 654 -66.95 -6.72 31.04
C THR A 654 -67.95 -6.51 32.18
N GLU A 655 -69.24 -6.86 31.98
CA GLU A 655 -70.26 -6.76 33.03
C GLU A 655 -69.93 -7.56 34.30
N ARG A 656 -69.04 -8.56 34.22
CA ARG A 656 -68.74 -9.48 35.34
C ARG A 656 -67.26 -9.62 35.65
N VAL A 657 -66.36 -9.22 34.76
CA VAL A 657 -64.91 -9.42 34.91
C VAL A 657 -64.20 -8.10 34.70
N VAL A 658 -63.33 -7.74 35.63
CA VAL A 658 -62.32 -6.69 35.45
C VAL A 658 -60.96 -7.35 35.58
N LEU A 659 -60.11 -7.19 34.58
CA LEU A 659 -58.73 -7.65 34.59
C LEU A 659 -57.85 -6.45 34.23
N ASP A 660 -56.94 -6.08 35.12
CA ASP A 660 -55.99 -4.98 34.97
C ASP A 660 -54.59 -5.56 35.11
N VAL A 661 -53.74 -5.29 34.13
CA VAL A 661 -52.40 -5.89 34.00
C VAL A 661 -51.36 -4.79 33.97
N ALA A 662 -50.22 -5.04 34.61
CA ALA A 662 -49.11 -4.11 34.67
C ALA A 662 -48.69 -3.70 33.25
N ASP A 663 -48.63 -2.40 33.00
CA ASP A 663 -48.15 -1.88 31.72
C ASP A 663 -46.64 -2.19 31.55
N PRO A 664 -46.18 -2.46 30.32
CA PRO A 664 -44.77 -2.68 30.05
C PRO A 664 -43.97 -1.41 30.33
N LYS A 665 -42.85 -1.57 31.05
CA LYS A 665 -41.94 -0.48 31.40
C LYS A 665 -40.54 -0.76 30.88
N GLY A 666 -39.89 0.29 30.40
CA GLY A 666 -38.48 0.25 30.02
C GLY A 666 -37.54 0.36 31.22
N ARG A 667 -36.24 0.37 30.93
CA ARG A 667 -35.13 0.60 31.86
C ARG A 667 -35.26 1.94 32.58
N ASP A 668 -35.71 2.97 31.87
CA ASP A 668 -35.97 4.32 32.40
C ASP A 668 -37.29 4.39 33.21
N ARG A 669 -37.95 3.24 33.41
CA ARG A 669 -39.17 3.02 34.22
C ARG A 669 -40.42 3.73 33.71
N PHE A 670 -40.37 4.39 32.56
CA PHE A 670 -41.56 4.87 31.88
C PHE A 670 -42.40 3.71 31.34
N VAL A 671 -43.71 3.91 31.33
CA VAL A 671 -44.64 3.04 30.59
C VAL A 671 -44.38 3.23 29.09
N LEU A 672 -44.07 2.14 28.38
CA LEU A 672 -43.66 2.18 26.97
C LEU A 672 -44.70 2.88 26.08
N ALA A 673 -46.00 2.63 26.29
CA ALA A 673 -47.09 3.25 25.52
C ALA A 673 -47.13 4.80 25.65
N HIS A 674 -46.49 5.35 26.68
CA HIS A 674 -46.34 6.79 26.91
C HIS A 674 -44.92 7.29 26.66
N HIS A 675 -43.99 6.41 26.31
CA HIS A 675 -42.58 6.69 26.17
C HIS A 675 -41.96 5.88 25.03
N LEU A 676 -41.87 6.50 23.86
CA LEU A 676 -41.11 6.04 22.69
C LEU A 676 -41.58 4.75 22.01
N ALA A 677 -42.55 3.98 22.53
CA ALA A 677 -43.09 2.80 21.85
C ALA A 677 -43.66 3.11 20.45
N TYR A 678 -44.09 4.35 20.20
CA TYR A 678 -44.48 4.80 18.86
C TYR A 678 -43.36 4.65 17.83
N GLY A 679 -42.10 4.58 18.27
CA GLY A 679 -40.92 4.27 17.46
C GLY A 679 -41.05 2.95 16.70
N LEU A 680 -41.84 1.99 17.21
CA LEU A 680 -42.13 0.74 16.49
C LEU A 680 -43.03 0.97 15.28
N PHE A 681 -44.06 1.83 15.37
CA PHE A 681 -44.88 2.23 14.22
C PHE A 681 -44.07 3.02 13.20
N VAL A 682 -43.16 3.86 13.68
CA VAL A 682 -42.20 4.58 12.84
C VAL A 682 -41.30 3.59 12.08
N GLY A 683 -40.78 2.56 12.76
CA GLY A 683 -39.99 1.48 12.16
C GLY A 683 -40.78 0.66 11.14
N GLU A 684 -42.06 0.37 11.42
CA GLU A 684 -42.99 -0.26 10.46
C GLU A 684 -43.13 0.61 9.19
N ALA A 685 -43.47 1.89 9.35
CA ALA A 685 -43.75 2.80 8.23
C ALA A 685 -42.51 3.14 7.39
N ALA A 686 -41.34 3.18 8.05
CA ALA A 686 -40.06 3.34 7.39
C ALA A 686 -39.64 2.08 6.62
N GLY A 687 -40.19 0.91 6.96
CA GLY A 687 -39.80 -0.39 6.42
C GLY A 687 -38.57 -0.99 7.09
N VAL A 688 -38.09 -0.41 8.21
CA VAL A 688 -36.93 -0.89 8.97
C VAL A 688 -37.15 -2.31 9.49
N ILE A 689 -38.39 -2.61 9.91
CA ILE A 689 -38.74 -3.96 10.39
C ILE A 689 -38.58 -5.00 9.29
N ASP A 690 -39.04 -4.72 8.06
CA ASP A 690 -38.87 -5.64 6.93
C ASP A 690 -37.39 -5.80 6.56
N THR A 691 -36.61 -4.72 6.53
CA THR A 691 -35.18 -4.79 6.17
C THR A 691 -34.32 -5.44 7.25
N MET A 692 -34.80 -5.50 8.50
CA MET A 692 -34.09 -6.11 9.62
C MET A 692 -34.34 -7.63 9.72
N VAL A 693 -35.28 -8.18 8.96
CA VAL A 693 -35.63 -9.62 9.03
C VAL A 693 -34.44 -10.54 8.80
N PRO A 694 -33.61 -10.38 7.75
CA PRO A 694 -32.46 -11.26 7.53
C PRO A 694 -31.50 -11.24 8.72
N LEU A 695 -31.20 -10.05 9.22
CA LEU A 695 -30.32 -9.87 10.37
C LEU A 695 -30.93 -10.49 11.64
N ALA A 696 -32.18 -10.14 11.99
CA ALA A 696 -32.86 -10.67 13.17
C ALA A 696 -32.98 -12.20 13.11
N LYS A 697 -33.21 -12.76 11.92
CA LYS A 697 -33.28 -14.21 11.69
C LYS A 697 -31.95 -14.90 12.01
N ALA A 698 -30.82 -14.40 11.47
CA ALA A 698 -29.50 -14.95 11.77
C ALA A 698 -29.24 -15.04 13.28
N PHE A 699 -29.53 -13.98 14.03
CA PHE A 699 -29.35 -13.97 15.49
C PHE A 699 -30.36 -14.83 16.23
N SER A 700 -31.65 -14.77 15.86
CA SER A 700 -32.70 -15.48 16.59
C SER A 700 -32.71 -16.98 16.35
N ASP A 701 -32.36 -17.45 15.14
CA ASP A 701 -32.21 -18.88 14.84
C ASP A 701 -31.11 -19.52 15.71
N ASN A 702 -30.15 -18.71 16.19
CA ASN A 702 -29.05 -19.09 17.08
C ASN A 702 -29.29 -18.70 18.56
N GLN A 703 -30.46 -18.16 18.93
CA GLN A 703 -30.77 -17.67 20.30
C GLN A 703 -29.80 -16.57 20.80
N LYS A 704 -29.44 -15.65 19.90
CA LYS A 704 -28.47 -14.56 20.11
C LYS A 704 -29.09 -13.17 19.94
N GLU A 705 -30.39 -13.02 20.19
CA GLU A 705 -31.09 -11.73 20.10
C GLU A 705 -30.45 -10.65 21.00
N HIS A 706 -29.88 -11.04 22.14
CA HIS A 706 -29.17 -10.15 23.04
C HIS A 706 -27.91 -9.54 22.41
N VAL A 707 -27.25 -10.26 21.48
CA VAL A 707 -26.05 -9.76 20.77
C VAL A 707 -26.44 -8.64 19.83
N LEU A 708 -27.51 -8.83 19.04
CA LEU A 708 -28.03 -7.80 18.14
C LEU A 708 -28.57 -6.58 18.91
N ALA A 709 -29.33 -6.81 19.99
CA ALA A 709 -29.78 -5.73 20.87
C ALA A 709 -28.60 -4.98 21.53
N GLY A 710 -27.53 -5.71 21.88
CA GLY A 710 -26.29 -5.16 22.40
C GLY A 710 -25.57 -4.23 21.42
N ILE A 711 -25.49 -4.58 20.14
CA ILE A 711 -24.93 -3.70 19.09
C ILE A 711 -25.73 -2.38 19.01
N PHE A 712 -27.06 -2.45 19.01
CA PHE A 712 -27.89 -1.24 19.02
C PHE A 712 -27.73 -0.42 20.31
N THR A 713 -27.53 -1.08 21.45
CA THR A 713 -27.25 -0.45 22.74
C THR A 713 -25.94 0.33 22.69
N VAL A 714 -24.87 -0.23 22.10
CA VAL A 714 -23.60 0.49 21.92
C VAL A 714 -23.78 1.71 21.01
N LEU A 715 -24.48 1.55 19.88
CA LEU A 715 -24.76 2.70 19.00
C LEU A 715 -25.52 3.81 19.73
N HIS A 716 -26.52 3.45 20.55
CA HIS A 716 -27.25 4.40 21.39
C HIS A 716 -26.34 5.12 22.40
N ASP A 717 -25.50 4.38 23.13
CA ASP A 717 -24.66 4.93 24.20
C ASP A 717 -23.69 6.01 23.69
N HIS A 718 -23.25 5.89 22.43
CA HIS A 718 -22.39 6.86 21.74
C HIS A 718 -23.15 7.86 20.87
N TYR A 719 -24.48 7.76 20.77
CA TYR A 719 -25.26 8.49 19.78
C TYR A 719 -25.38 10.00 20.07
N ALA A 720 -25.83 10.34 21.27
CA ALA A 720 -26.15 11.71 21.65
C ALA A 720 -24.89 12.59 21.76
N ALA A 721 -25.06 13.91 21.67
CA ALA A 721 -24.01 14.89 21.95
C ALA A 721 -24.00 15.36 23.42
N ASP A 722 -25.03 15.01 24.20
CA ASP A 722 -25.15 15.38 25.62
C ASP A 722 -25.64 14.19 26.43
N ALA A 723 -24.85 13.80 27.45
CA ALA A 723 -25.18 12.71 28.35
C ALA A 723 -26.42 12.99 29.22
N ALA A 724 -26.84 14.25 29.37
CA ALA A 724 -28.03 14.65 30.11
C ALA A 724 -29.32 14.64 29.27
N LEU A 725 -29.25 14.25 28.00
CA LEU A 725 -30.38 14.32 27.06
C LEU A 725 -31.54 13.41 27.44
N TYR A 726 -31.24 12.19 27.89
CA TYR A 726 -32.23 11.21 28.33
C TYR A 726 -32.26 11.20 29.85
N GLN A 727 -33.47 11.12 30.40
CA GLN A 727 -33.71 11.12 31.83
C GLN A 727 -34.76 10.07 32.13
N ASP A 728 -34.61 9.40 33.27
CA ASP A 728 -35.59 8.46 33.77
C ASP A 728 -36.84 9.15 34.35
N VAL A 729 -37.80 8.37 34.85
CA VAL A 729 -39.04 8.90 35.43
C VAL A 729 -38.83 9.82 36.65
N ASP A 730 -37.71 9.71 37.34
CA ASP A 730 -37.36 10.57 38.49
C ASP A 730 -36.57 11.83 38.07
N GLY A 731 -36.18 11.93 36.79
CA GLY A 731 -35.42 13.04 36.22
C GLY A 731 -33.90 12.86 36.31
N ASP A 732 -33.43 11.68 36.70
CA ASP A 732 -32.01 11.36 36.72
C ASP A 732 -31.53 11.00 35.30
N PRO A 733 -30.32 11.44 34.86
CA PRO A 733 -29.82 11.12 33.54
C PRO A 733 -29.69 9.61 33.30
N SER A 734 -30.19 9.14 32.16
CA SER A 734 -30.03 7.76 31.73
C SER A 734 -28.54 7.48 31.44
N PRO A 735 -28.00 6.28 31.75
CA PRO A 735 -26.59 5.97 31.48
C PRO A 735 -26.28 6.06 29.98
N MET A 736 -25.35 6.95 29.59
CA MET A 736 -24.81 7.04 28.24
C MET A 736 -23.43 7.70 28.27
N LYS A 737 -22.69 7.55 27.16
CA LYS A 737 -21.38 8.19 26.97
C LYS A 737 -21.48 9.50 26.20
N ALA A 738 -22.42 9.55 25.25
CA ALA A 738 -22.69 10.72 24.43
C ALA A 738 -21.47 11.21 23.63
N ALA A 739 -20.83 10.31 22.87
CA ALA A 739 -19.67 10.60 22.03
C ALA A 739 -19.98 11.41 20.75
N ASN A 740 -21.14 12.07 20.69
CA ASN A 740 -21.55 12.97 19.61
C ASN A 740 -21.61 12.34 18.20
N LEU A 741 -21.96 11.06 18.08
CA LEU A 741 -22.23 10.44 16.77
C LEU A 741 -23.37 11.16 16.01
N ARG A 742 -24.26 11.87 16.72
CA ARG A 742 -25.27 12.77 16.15
C ARG A 742 -24.69 13.76 15.13
N SER A 743 -23.46 14.22 15.31
CA SER A 743 -22.81 15.16 14.39
C SER A 743 -22.71 14.59 12.95
N TYR A 744 -22.70 13.27 12.80
CA TYR A 744 -22.68 12.56 11.52
C TYR A 744 -24.06 12.38 10.87
N GLU A 745 -25.17 12.69 11.53
CA GLU A 745 -26.52 12.45 10.98
C GLU A 745 -26.75 13.05 9.58
N PRO A 746 -26.29 14.28 9.27
CA PRO A 746 -26.43 14.83 7.91
C PRO A 746 -25.70 13.99 6.85
N ALA A 747 -24.49 13.53 7.17
CA ALA A 747 -23.69 12.68 6.28
C ALA A 747 -24.32 11.29 6.14
N LEU A 748 -24.72 10.68 7.26
CA LEU A 748 -25.40 9.38 7.30
C LEU A 748 -26.70 9.43 6.50
N ARG A 749 -27.48 10.50 6.59
CA ARG A 749 -28.69 10.68 5.79
C ARG A 749 -28.38 10.58 4.29
N ASP A 750 -27.37 11.30 3.82
CA ASP A 750 -27.03 11.34 2.39
C ASP A 750 -26.46 10.00 1.91
N ILE A 751 -25.62 9.35 2.73
CA ILE A 751 -25.10 7.99 2.49
C ILE A 751 -26.23 6.97 2.40
N LEU A 752 -27.13 6.96 3.39
CA LEU A 752 -28.20 5.97 3.52
C LEU A 752 -29.24 6.13 2.41
N LEU A 753 -29.63 7.36 2.07
CA LEU A 753 -30.58 7.64 0.99
C LEU A 753 -30.00 7.40 -0.41
N ALA A 754 -28.68 7.46 -0.59
CA ALA A 754 -28.04 7.07 -1.84
C ALA A 754 -28.18 5.56 -2.10
N GLY A 755 -28.22 4.74 -1.05
CA GLY A 755 -28.45 3.29 -1.13
C GLY A 755 -27.28 2.46 -1.65
N GLU A 756 -26.22 3.10 -2.16
CA GLU A 756 -25.10 2.43 -2.83
C GLU A 756 -24.33 1.47 -1.90
N LEU A 757 -24.16 1.83 -0.61
CA LEU A 757 -23.44 0.99 0.35
C LEU A 757 -24.11 -0.37 0.56
N PHE A 758 -25.43 -0.38 0.80
CA PHE A 758 -26.16 -1.62 1.07
C PHE A 758 -26.34 -2.47 -0.19
N GLU A 759 -26.44 -1.82 -1.36
CA GLU A 759 -26.40 -2.54 -2.64
C GLU A 759 -25.05 -3.24 -2.83
N ALA A 760 -23.93 -2.53 -2.64
CA ALA A 760 -22.60 -3.08 -2.78
C ALA A 760 -22.29 -4.19 -1.75
N LEU A 761 -22.73 -4.03 -0.49
CA LEU A 761 -22.58 -5.07 0.54
C LEU A 761 -23.36 -6.35 0.18
N ASN A 762 -24.57 -6.21 -0.35
CA ASN A 762 -25.37 -7.34 -0.81
C ASN A 762 -24.70 -8.06 -2.00
N ASP A 763 -24.25 -7.32 -3.01
CA ASP A 763 -23.54 -7.87 -4.17
C ASP A 763 -22.21 -8.53 -3.78
N PHE A 764 -21.48 -7.94 -2.83
CA PHE A 764 -20.26 -8.52 -2.29
C PHE A 764 -20.52 -9.80 -1.49
N ALA A 765 -21.56 -9.84 -0.65
CA ALA A 765 -21.93 -11.06 0.07
C ALA A 765 -22.31 -12.21 -0.88
N ILE A 766 -22.96 -11.89 -2.01
CA ILE A 766 -23.22 -12.87 -3.08
C ILE A 766 -21.90 -13.35 -3.69
N ALA A 767 -20.97 -12.45 -4.01
CA ALA A 767 -19.66 -12.80 -4.56
C ALA A 767 -18.86 -13.71 -3.62
N VAL A 768 -18.80 -13.39 -2.32
CA VAL A 768 -18.14 -14.19 -1.28
C VAL A 768 -18.73 -15.59 -1.18
N HIS A 769 -20.05 -15.74 -1.35
CA HIS A 769 -20.69 -17.06 -1.32
C HIS A 769 -20.42 -17.89 -2.58
N GLU A 770 -20.31 -17.25 -3.74
CA GLU A 770 -20.13 -17.93 -5.03
C GLU A 770 -18.68 -18.31 -5.33
N VAL A 771 -17.71 -17.82 -4.56
CA VAL A 771 -16.30 -18.18 -4.70
C VAL A 771 -16.00 -19.42 -3.85
N GLU A 772 -15.67 -20.52 -4.52
CA GLU A 772 -15.17 -21.75 -3.90
C GLU A 772 -13.63 -21.79 -4.00
N LEU A 773 -12.96 -22.10 -2.89
CA LEU A 773 -11.51 -22.31 -2.87
C LEU A 773 -11.12 -23.65 -3.49
N ILE A 774 -9.85 -23.84 -3.83
CA ILE A 774 -9.33 -25.14 -4.31
C ILE A 774 -9.56 -26.25 -3.25
N THR A 775 -9.55 -25.88 -1.97
CA THR A 775 -9.84 -26.78 -0.84
C THR A 775 -11.30 -27.25 -0.79
N GLY A 776 -12.19 -26.62 -1.56
CA GLY A 776 -13.65 -26.83 -1.52
C GLY A 776 -14.34 -26.21 -0.30
N LYS A 777 -13.58 -25.48 0.55
CA LYS A 777 -14.15 -24.71 1.67
C LYS A 777 -14.61 -23.33 1.17
N PRO A 778 -15.78 -22.82 1.63
CA PRO A 778 -16.18 -21.45 1.34
C PRO A 778 -15.25 -20.45 2.04
N ILE A 779 -14.78 -19.43 1.32
CA ILE A 779 -13.89 -18.38 1.86
C ILE A 779 -14.44 -17.70 3.13
N ARG A 780 -15.77 -17.58 3.25
CA ARG A 780 -16.41 -16.99 4.44
C ARG A 780 -16.04 -17.73 5.74
N ASP A 781 -15.86 -19.05 5.69
CA ASP A 781 -15.54 -19.84 6.88
C ASP A 781 -14.08 -19.56 7.31
N ASP A 782 -13.18 -19.34 6.35
CA ASP A 782 -11.79 -18.96 6.58
C ASP A 782 -11.65 -17.52 7.10
N LEU A 783 -12.43 -16.59 6.55
CA LEU A 783 -12.52 -15.21 7.07
C LEU A 783 -13.02 -15.19 8.52
N GLY A 784 -14.04 -15.99 8.85
CA GLY A 784 -14.53 -16.12 10.22
C GLY A 784 -13.48 -16.70 11.18
N GLU A 785 -12.65 -17.64 10.71
CA GLU A 785 -11.56 -18.21 11.49
C GLU A 785 -10.40 -17.23 11.72
N LEU A 786 -10.01 -16.46 10.69
CA LEU A 786 -9.05 -15.38 10.83
C LEU A 786 -9.53 -14.31 11.83
N LEU A 787 -10.79 -13.90 11.72
CA LEU A 787 -11.36 -12.88 12.59
C LEU A 787 -11.47 -13.37 14.04
N ARG A 788 -11.87 -14.64 14.25
CA ARG A 788 -11.86 -15.29 15.57
C ARG A 788 -10.47 -15.33 16.19
N HIS A 789 -9.43 -15.65 15.40
CA HIS A 789 -8.04 -15.63 15.86
C HIS A 789 -7.59 -14.22 16.25
N THR A 790 -7.92 -13.22 15.43
CA THR A 790 -7.61 -11.81 15.66
C THR A 790 -8.29 -11.26 16.93
N LEU A 791 -9.52 -11.72 17.22
CA LEU A 791 -10.32 -11.36 18.39
C LEU A 791 -10.04 -12.20 19.64
N LYS A 792 -9.12 -13.17 19.56
CA LYS A 792 -8.82 -14.06 20.68
C LYS A 792 -8.10 -13.31 21.81
N GLU A 793 -8.62 -13.46 23.02
CA GLU A 793 -8.07 -12.90 24.26
C GLU A 793 -7.19 -13.95 24.96
N ASP A 794 -6.01 -14.23 24.41
CA ASP A 794 -5.13 -15.35 24.79
C ASP A 794 -3.88 -14.95 25.59
N GLY A 795 -3.91 -13.83 26.30
CA GLY A 795 -2.76 -13.28 27.01
C GLY A 795 -1.79 -12.52 26.11
N PHE A 796 -2.24 -12.14 24.90
CA PHE A 796 -1.44 -11.37 23.96
C PHE A 796 -0.99 -10.04 24.60
N ALA A 797 0.28 -9.72 24.38
CA ALA A 797 0.88 -8.46 24.80
C ALA A 797 1.35 -7.72 23.56
N ASN A 798 1.24 -6.39 23.55
CA ASN A 798 1.81 -5.58 22.49
C ASN A 798 3.35 -5.70 22.45
N HIS A 799 3.96 -5.03 21.48
CA HIS A 799 5.41 -5.00 21.35
C HIS A 799 6.13 -4.47 22.62
N ARG A 800 5.45 -3.63 23.43
CA ARG A 800 5.97 -3.12 24.72
C ARG A 800 5.87 -4.13 25.88
N GLY A 801 5.27 -5.30 25.66
CA GLY A 801 5.01 -6.30 26.70
C GLY A 801 3.82 -5.95 27.60
N GLU A 802 3.00 -4.98 27.21
CA GLU A 802 1.78 -4.60 27.92
C GLU A 802 0.64 -5.52 27.48
N ASN A 803 -0.13 -6.03 28.45
CA ASN A 803 -1.30 -6.87 28.22
C ASN A 803 -2.59 -6.18 28.69
N PHE A 804 -2.61 -4.85 28.59
CA PHE A 804 -3.74 -4.01 28.91
C PHE A 804 -3.74 -2.77 28.02
N ILE A 805 -4.91 -2.15 27.87
CA ILE A 805 -5.08 -0.86 27.19
C ILE A 805 -5.87 0.05 28.11
N VAL A 806 -5.46 1.32 28.22
CA VAL A 806 -6.24 2.36 28.89
C VAL A 806 -6.99 3.15 27.82
N LEU A 807 -8.31 3.15 27.90
CA LEU A 807 -9.19 3.84 26.96
C LEU A 807 -9.34 5.32 27.33
N ASN A 808 -9.85 6.12 26.40
CA ASN A 808 -10.06 7.56 26.58
C ASN A 808 -11.07 7.86 27.70
N ASP A 809 -12.03 6.96 27.94
CA ASP A 809 -12.98 7.02 29.06
C ASP A 809 -12.41 6.49 30.39
N THR A 810 -11.08 6.30 30.48
CA THR A 810 -10.31 5.80 31.63
C THR A 810 -10.51 4.32 31.98
N ARG A 811 -11.40 3.59 31.28
CA ARG A 811 -11.53 2.14 31.49
C ARG A 811 -10.26 1.42 31.05
N THR A 812 -9.94 0.33 31.74
CA THR A 812 -8.83 -0.55 31.37
C THR A 812 -9.35 -1.84 30.76
N VAL A 813 -9.01 -2.08 29.50
CA VAL A 813 -9.21 -3.39 28.86
C VAL A 813 -8.07 -4.29 29.31
N SER A 814 -8.38 -5.33 30.08
CA SER A 814 -7.41 -6.34 30.50
C SER A 814 -7.43 -7.51 29.51
N ASN A 815 -6.27 -8.09 29.20
CA ASN A 815 -6.15 -9.18 28.23
C ASN A 815 -6.72 -8.85 26.82
N PRO A 816 -6.34 -7.68 26.24
CA PRO A 816 -6.82 -7.26 24.93
C PRO A 816 -6.41 -8.25 23.83
N SER A 817 -7.29 -8.41 22.84
CA SER A 817 -6.97 -9.16 21.62
C SER A 817 -6.04 -8.39 20.69
N ARG A 818 -5.59 -9.02 19.61
CA ARG A 818 -4.76 -8.37 18.57
C ARG A 818 -5.51 -7.20 17.92
N LEU A 819 -6.82 -7.37 17.68
CA LEU A 819 -7.67 -6.31 17.13
C LEU A 819 -7.83 -5.12 18.07
N HIS A 820 -7.87 -5.35 19.39
CA HIS A 820 -7.89 -4.26 20.37
C HIS A 820 -6.62 -3.41 20.28
N PHE A 821 -5.43 -4.04 20.20
CA PHE A 821 -4.19 -3.29 20.04
C PHE A 821 -4.08 -2.59 18.68
N LEU A 822 -4.55 -3.24 17.61
CA LEU A 822 -4.59 -2.60 16.29
C LEU A 822 -5.46 -1.34 16.31
N ALA A 823 -6.68 -1.43 16.86
CA ALA A 823 -7.58 -0.29 17.01
C ALA A 823 -6.98 0.81 17.89
N HIS A 824 -6.29 0.43 18.98
CA HIS A 824 -5.62 1.37 19.88
C HIS A 824 -4.47 2.10 19.22
N ALA A 825 -3.61 1.39 18.50
CA ALA A 825 -2.48 1.98 17.81
C ALA A 825 -2.93 2.88 16.65
N ILE A 826 -4.01 2.54 15.92
CA ILE A 826 -4.62 3.44 14.93
C ILE A 826 -5.15 4.71 15.60
N GLY A 827 -5.80 4.59 16.76
CA GLY A 827 -6.24 5.73 17.57
C GLY A 827 -5.06 6.62 17.99
N GLU A 828 -3.99 6.03 18.55
CA GLU A 828 -2.80 6.77 18.96
C GLU A 828 -2.11 7.47 17.77
N ALA A 829 -2.07 6.84 16.59
CA ALA A 829 -1.58 7.48 15.38
C ALA A 829 -2.44 8.70 15.01
N GLY A 830 -3.77 8.55 15.04
CA GLY A 830 -4.73 9.63 14.81
C GLY A 830 -4.54 10.80 15.77
N ASP A 831 -4.39 10.53 17.06
CA ASP A 831 -4.17 11.54 18.10
C ASP A 831 -2.88 12.34 17.86
N ARG A 832 -1.76 11.65 17.52
CA ARG A 832 -0.49 12.31 17.19
C ARG A 832 -0.59 13.20 15.95
N ILE A 833 -1.35 12.77 14.95
CA ILE A 833 -1.57 13.57 13.74
C ILE A 833 -2.48 14.77 14.01
N ASN A 834 -3.47 14.63 14.91
CA ASN A 834 -4.36 15.73 15.29
C ASN A 834 -3.62 16.90 15.98
N GLU A 835 -2.43 16.65 16.57
CA GLU A 835 -1.55 17.71 17.08
C GLU A 835 -0.98 18.60 15.96
N VAL A 836 -1.00 18.14 14.71
CA VAL A 836 -0.53 18.87 13.52
C VAL A 836 -1.63 18.87 12.43
N PRO A 837 -2.63 19.77 12.53
CA PRO A 837 -3.82 19.73 11.66
C PRO A 837 -3.54 19.74 10.15
N GLU A 838 -2.49 20.44 9.73
CA GLU A 838 -2.06 20.46 8.32
C GLU A 838 -1.59 19.07 7.85
N SER A 839 -0.92 18.29 8.70
CA SER A 839 -0.51 16.92 8.40
C SER A 839 -1.69 15.94 8.35
N ARG A 840 -2.77 16.23 9.09
CA ARG A 840 -4.00 15.42 9.08
C ARG A 840 -4.69 15.45 7.73
N GLU A 841 -4.95 16.64 7.20
CA GLU A 841 -5.60 16.80 5.90
C GLU A 841 -4.77 16.16 4.79
N ARG A 842 -3.45 16.41 4.82
CA ARG A 842 -2.46 15.83 3.91
C ARG A 842 -2.41 14.30 3.94
N LEU A 843 -2.43 13.70 5.12
CA LEU A 843 -2.46 12.24 5.24
C LEU A 843 -3.76 11.65 4.69
N ILE A 844 -4.90 12.27 5.02
CA ILE A 844 -6.23 11.83 4.57
C ILE A 844 -6.34 11.91 3.04
N GLU A 845 -5.77 12.96 2.43
CA GLU A 845 -5.65 13.10 0.98
C GLU A 845 -4.71 12.04 0.39
N SER A 846 -3.50 11.90 0.95
CA SER A 846 -2.50 10.93 0.49
C SER A 846 -3.00 9.49 0.54
N LEU A 847 -3.63 9.08 1.64
CA LEU A 847 -4.22 7.75 1.77
C LEU A 847 -5.36 7.54 0.76
N GLY A 848 -6.15 8.59 0.50
CA GLY A 848 -7.18 8.56 -0.55
C GLY A 848 -6.57 8.29 -1.92
N ASN A 849 -5.52 9.05 -2.28
CA ASN A 849 -4.83 8.92 -3.56
C ASN A 849 -4.11 7.57 -3.71
N ILE A 850 -3.52 7.04 -2.62
CA ILE A 850 -2.95 5.68 -2.61
C ILE A 850 -4.03 4.64 -2.85
N VAL A 851 -5.18 4.75 -2.17
CA VAL A 851 -6.32 3.85 -2.37
C VAL A 851 -6.85 3.95 -3.80
N ASP A 852 -6.95 5.16 -4.37
CA ASP A 852 -7.42 5.38 -5.73
C ASP A 852 -6.46 4.81 -6.78
N VAL A 853 -5.15 4.93 -6.59
CA VAL A 853 -4.15 4.32 -7.47
C VAL A 853 -4.11 2.79 -7.30
N ALA A 854 -4.14 2.30 -6.06
CA ALA A 854 -3.98 0.88 -5.77
C ALA A 854 -5.23 0.08 -6.12
N VAL A 855 -6.42 0.56 -5.76
CA VAL A 855 -7.69 -0.18 -5.87
C VAL A 855 -8.88 0.69 -6.28
N GLY A 856 -8.63 1.90 -6.81
CA GLY A 856 -9.68 2.84 -7.18
C GLY A 856 -10.73 2.24 -8.12
N ALA A 857 -11.97 2.63 -7.92
CA ALA A 857 -13.12 2.10 -8.64
C ALA A 857 -14.04 3.21 -9.16
N GLU A 858 -14.70 2.96 -10.28
CA GLU A 858 -15.63 3.88 -10.93
C GLU A 858 -16.84 3.14 -11.53
N LYS A 859 -17.85 3.88 -11.97
CA LYS A 859 -18.97 3.32 -12.76
C LYS A 859 -18.68 3.48 -14.25
N ASP A 860 -18.88 2.42 -15.02
CA ASP A 860 -18.82 2.46 -16.48
C ASP A 860 -19.99 3.27 -17.10
N SER A 861 -20.02 3.39 -18.42
CA SER A 861 -21.11 4.10 -19.13
C SER A 861 -22.50 3.47 -18.98
N ALA A 862 -22.57 2.21 -18.53
CA ALA A 862 -23.81 1.51 -18.20
C ALA A 862 -24.14 1.57 -16.70
N GLY A 863 -23.32 2.25 -15.89
CA GLY A 863 -23.50 2.39 -14.45
C GLY A 863 -22.95 1.22 -13.63
N ARG A 864 -22.21 0.28 -14.23
CA ARG A 864 -21.66 -0.89 -13.54
C ARG A 864 -20.32 -0.55 -12.89
N PRO A 865 -20.09 -0.96 -11.64
CA PRO A 865 -18.81 -0.73 -10.98
C PRO A 865 -17.68 -1.50 -11.67
N ARG A 866 -16.50 -0.89 -11.77
CA ARG A 866 -15.27 -1.49 -12.27
C ARG A 866 -14.06 -0.81 -11.63
N PHE A 867 -12.92 -1.49 -11.61
CA PHE A 867 -11.66 -0.85 -11.24
C PHE A 867 -11.26 0.21 -12.28
N ILE A 868 -10.76 1.36 -11.81
CA ILE A 868 -10.18 2.42 -12.62
C ILE A 868 -8.94 1.91 -13.36
N ARG A 869 -8.17 1.03 -12.69
CA ARG A 869 -6.96 0.38 -13.21
C ARG A 869 -7.20 -1.11 -13.27
N THR A 870 -7.29 -1.65 -14.48
CA THR A 870 -7.53 -3.08 -14.71
C THR A 870 -6.38 -3.98 -14.23
N GLY A 871 -5.16 -3.45 -14.15
CA GLY A 871 -3.98 -4.15 -13.63
C GLY A 871 -3.91 -4.25 -12.10
N SER A 872 -4.58 -3.35 -11.36
CA SER A 872 -4.60 -3.36 -9.90
C SER A 872 -5.11 -4.67 -9.28
N PRO A 873 -6.31 -5.17 -9.63
CA PRO A 873 -6.80 -6.45 -9.10
C PRO A 873 -5.90 -7.62 -9.48
N VAL A 874 -5.22 -7.56 -10.63
CA VAL A 874 -4.29 -8.61 -11.07
C VAL A 874 -3.02 -8.63 -10.22
N LEU A 875 -2.41 -7.47 -9.99
CA LEU A 875 -1.26 -7.35 -9.10
C LEU A 875 -1.61 -7.86 -7.70
N ALA A 876 -2.78 -7.50 -7.19
CA ALA A 876 -3.26 -7.99 -5.91
C ALA A 876 -3.48 -9.52 -5.92
N THR A 877 -4.07 -10.10 -6.97
CA THR A 877 -4.21 -11.56 -7.13
C THR A 877 -2.86 -12.27 -7.16
N HIS A 878 -1.88 -11.78 -7.92
CA HIS A 878 -0.54 -12.39 -7.97
C HIS A 878 0.16 -12.30 -6.61
N LEU A 879 0.09 -11.14 -5.94
CA LEU A 879 0.67 -10.94 -4.62
C LEU A 879 0.04 -11.86 -3.56
N THR A 880 -1.30 -11.93 -3.49
CA THR A 880 -1.96 -12.80 -2.50
C THR A 880 -1.74 -14.27 -2.81
N SER A 881 -1.72 -14.67 -4.08
CA SER A 881 -1.41 -16.05 -4.48
C SER A 881 0.00 -16.45 -4.05
N TYR A 882 0.97 -15.57 -4.29
CA TYR A 882 2.35 -15.77 -3.86
C TYR A 882 2.45 -15.89 -2.32
N LEU A 883 1.90 -14.92 -1.59
CA LEU A 883 1.95 -14.93 -0.12
C LEU A 883 1.22 -16.13 0.47
N GLY A 884 0.13 -16.57 -0.17
CA GLY A 884 -0.58 -17.79 0.20
C GLY A 884 0.28 -19.04 0.00
N GLN A 885 0.99 -19.15 -1.12
CA GLN A 885 1.91 -20.26 -1.39
C GLN A 885 3.06 -20.27 -0.38
N GLU A 886 3.74 -19.15 -0.15
CA GLU A 886 4.83 -19.05 0.82
C GLU A 886 4.34 -19.44 2.22
N ALA A 887 3.18 -18.92 2.65
CA ALA A 887 2.59 -19.28 3.94
C ALA A 887 2.29 -20.79 4.02
N ARG A 888 1.80 -21.41 2.94
CA ARG A 888 1.51 -22.85 2.89
C ARG A 888 2.79 -23.67 3.01
N GLU A 889 3.85 -23.30 2.29
CA GLU A 889 5.15 -23.96 2.39
C GLU A 889 5.75 -23.85 3.80
N ARG A 890 5.61 -22.69 4.46
CA ARG A 890 6.05 -22.50 5.85
C ARG A 890 5.20 -23.31 6.84
N ILE A 891 3.90 -23.46 6.60
CA ILE A 891 3.05 -24.35 7.40
C ILE A 891 3.49 -25.80 7.26
N ASP A 892 3.75 -26.27 6.03
CA ASP A 892 4.18 -27.65 5.75
C ASP A 892 5.51 -27.98 6.45
N ARG A 893 6.38 -26.98 6.64
CA ARG A 893 7.65 -27.08 7.39
C ARG A 893 7.48 -26.89 8.91
N GLY A 894 6.31 -26.46 9.39
CA GLY A 894 6.06 -26.12 10.80
C GLY A 894 6.73 -24.82 11.25
N GLU A 895 7.04 -23.92 10.32
CA GLU A 895 7.87 -22.74 10.51
C GLU A 895 7.07 -21.43 10.46
N LEU A 896 5.78 -21.43 10.08
CA LEU A 896 4.98 -20.20 9.88
C LEU A 896 5.10 -19.20 11.04
N SER A 897 4.78 -19.62 12.27
CA SER A 897 4.84 -18.71 13.42
C SER A 897 6.26 -18.29 13.78
N THR A 898 7.27 -19.12 13.47
CA THR A 898 8.69 -18.76 13.71
C THR A 898 9.14 -17.71 12.70
N TRP A 899 8.76 -17.88 11.43
CA TRP A 899 9.03 -16.93 10.37
C TRP A 899 8.32 -15.59 10.59
N LEU A 900 7.01 -15.60 10.89
CA LEU A 900 6.25 -14.37 11.13
C LEU A 900 6.72 -13.64 12.39
N ARG A 901 6.86 -14.33 13.52
CA ARG A 901 7.17 -13.68 14.81
C ARG A 901 8.67 -13.45 15.04
N GLY A 902 9.52 -14.21 14.38
CA GLY A 902 10.96 -14.02 14.38
C GLY A 902 11.33 -13.08 13.25
N ASP A 903 11.47 -13.64 12.05
CA ASP A 903 12.05 -12.96 10.90
C ASP A 903 11.28 -11.70 10.47
N VAL A 904 9.94 -11.76 10.36
CA VAL A 904 9.13 -10.62 9.88
C VAL A 904 9.03 -9.52 10.94
N VAL A 905 8.82 -9.86 12.22
CA VAL A 905 8.80 -8.86 13.30
C VAL A 905 10.16 -8.21 13.47
N GLU A 906 11.25 -8.97 13.49
CA GLU A 906 12.63 -8.44 13.58
C GLU A 906 12.92 -7.50 12.41
N PHE A 907 12.55 -7.89 11.18
CA PHE A 907 12.66 -7.00 10.01
C PHE A 907 11.88 -5.69 10.18
N LEU A 908 10.68 -5.73 10.76
CA LEU A 908 9.87 -4.52 10.99
C LEU A 908 10.46 -3.66 12.11
N GLU A 909 10.94 -4.24 13.21
CA GLU A 909 11.65 -3.51 14.27
C GLU A 909 12.90 -2.81 13.73
N ASP A 910 13.69 -3.53 12.94
CA ASP A 910 14.85 -2.99 12.25
C ASP A 910 14.45 -1.89 11.27
N LEU A 911 13.41 -2.09 10.44
CA LEU A 911 12.93 -1.09 9.48
C LEU A 911 12.53 0.22 10.18
N TRP A 912 11.68 0.13 11.21
CA TRP A 912 11.12 1.30 11.91
C TRP A 912 12.18 2.08 12.70
N THR A 913 13.23 1.41 13.17
CA THR A 913 14.35 2.04 13.87
C THR A 913 15.56 2.31 12.98
N SER A 914 15.52 1.89 11.71
CA SER A 914 16.69 1.91 10.84
C SER A 914 17.21 3.31 10.56
N ARG A 915 18.54 3.36 10.38
CA ARG A 915 19.23 4.49 9.73
C ARG A 915 18.64 4.81 8.36
N LEU A 916 18.25 3.80 7.60
CA LEU A 916 17.72 3.96 6.23
C LEU A 916 16.39 4.71 6.23
N LEU A 917 15.40 4.27 7.01
CA LEU A 917 14.11 4.93 7.13
C LEU A 917 14.30 6.37 7.61
N THR A 918 15.10 6.57 8.66
CA THR A 918 15.33 7.91 9.20
C THR A 918 15.97 8.82 8.16
N SER A 919 17.00 8.33 7.46
CA SER A 919 17.67 9.10 6.41
C SER A 919 16.73 9.45 5.25
N PHE A 920 15.85 8.52 4.86
CA PHE A 920 14.87 8.75 3.81
C PHE A 920 13.85 9.83 4.21
N VAL A 921 13.32 9.75 5.44
CA VAL A 921 12.38 10.74 5.97
C VAL A 921 13.04 12.12 6.08
N ASP A 922 14.31 12.19 6.49
CA ASP A 922 15.07 13.44 6.64
C ASP A 922 15.43 14.10 5.32
N LEU A 923 15.94 13.31 4.36
CA LEU A 923 16.20 13.79 3.01
C LEU A 923 14.90 14.26 2.35
N GLY A 924 13.81 13.51 2.56
CA GLY A 924 12.47 13.91 2.12
C GLY A 924 12.04 15.26 2.72
N ALA A 925 12.19 15.42 4.04
CA ALA A 925 11.86 16.68 4.73
C ALA A 925 12.63 17.87 4.15
N ASP A 926 13.94 17.70 3.97
CA ASP A 926 14.84 18.75 3.52
C ASP A 926 14.61 19.14 2.05
N VAL A 927 14.31 18.15 1.22
CA VAL A 927 13.90 18.36 -0.17
C VAL A 927 12.58 19.14 -0.25
N LEU A 928 11.66 18.88 0.67
CA LEU A 928 10.31 19.45 0.67
C LEU A 928 10.19 20.77 1.43
N ALA A 929 11.29 21.24 2.03
CA ALA A 929 11.31 22.51 2.75
C ALA A 929 11.04 23.74 1.84
N ASP A 930 11.36 23.64 0.54
CA ASP A 930 11.10 24.70 -0.45
C ASP A 930 10.05 24.24 -1.49
N PRO A 931 8.88 24.90 -1.59
CA PRO A 931 7.87 24.59 -2.60
C PRO A 931 8.39 24.64 -4.05
N GLN A 932 9.44 25.43 -4.36
CA GLN A 932 10.03 25.47 -5.70
C GLN A 932 10.82 24.19 -6.03
N ASP A 933 11.46 23.59 -5.02
CA ASP A 933 12.23 22.35 -5.17
C ASP A 933 11.28 21.17 -5.44
N LYS A 934 10.12 21.16 -4.78
CA LYS A 934 9.02 20.23 -5.07
C LYS A 934 8.57 20.29 -6.54
N VAL A 935 8.26 21.49 -7.06
CA VAL A 935 7.84 21.66 -8.48
C VAL A 935 8.92 21.17 -9.45
N LEU A 936 10.19 21.34 -9.12
CA LEU A 936 11.31 20.87 -9.93
C LEU A 936 11.41 19.34 -9.92
N ILE A 937 11.17 18.69 -8.78
CA ILE A 937 11.13 17.23 -8.67
C ILE A 937 9.94 16.67 -9.44
N ASP A 938 8.76 17.25 -9.29
CA ASP A 938 7.57 16.82 -10.03
C ASP A 938 7.77 16.92 -11.54
N ASP A 939 8.42 17.98 -12.01
CA ASP A 939 8.74 18.16 -13.43
C ASP A 939 9.75 17.11 -13.92
N PHE A 940 10.75 16.75 -13.09
CA PHE A 940 11.70 15.69 -13.41
C PHE A 940 11.08 14.28 -13.37
N VAL A 941 10.24 13.99 -12.37
CA VAL A 941 9.49 12.73 -12.29
C VAL A 941 8.53 12.64 -13.48
N ASN A 942 7.80 13.70 -13.81
CA ASN A 942 6.97 13.72 -15.01
C ASN A 942 7.77 13.57 -16.31
N TYR A 943 9.00 14.06 -16.36
CA TYR A 943 9.88 13.85 -17.50
C TYR A 943 10.30 12.38 -17.64
N LEU A 944 10.63 11.70 -16.54
CA LEU A 944 11.04 10.30 -16.51
C LEU A 944 9.87 9.31 -16.68
N PHE A 945 8.76 9.55 -16.00
CA PHE A 945 7.62 8.63 -15.92
C PHE A 945 6.43 9.05 -16.80
N GLY A 946 6.35 10.31 -17.21
CA GLY A 946 5.21 10.86 -17.97
C GLY A 946 5.19 10.49 -19.44
N THR A 947 6.35 10.28 -20.07
CA THR A 947 6.45 9.92 -21.49
C THR A 947 6.63 8.41 -21.69
N GLU A 948 6.12 7.87 -22.79
CA GLU A 948 6.34 6.45 -23.18
C GLU A 948 7.83 6.12 -23.27
N VAL A 949 8.62 7.03 -23.87
CA VAL A 949 10.07 6.87 -24.02
C VAL A 949 10.78 6.83 -22.66
N GLY A 950 10.44 7.73 -21.74
CA GLY A 950 10.99 7.75 -20.40
C GLY A 950 10.67 6.48 -19.61
N ARG A 951 9.39 6.08 -19.61
CA ARG A 951 8.93 4.83 -18.96
C ARG A 951 9.65 3.60 -19.51
N THR A 952 9.77 3.50 -20.83
CA THR A 952 10.45 2.37 -21.49
C THR A 952 11.92 2.30 -21.11
N ASN A 953 12.63 3.44 -21.15
CA ASN A 953 14.04 3.50 -20.73
C ASN A 953 14.23 3.12 -19.26
N LEU A 954 13.32 3.57 -18.39
CA LEU A 954 13.36 3.23 -16.97
C LEU A 954 13.05 1.75 -16.72
N LEU A 955 12.00 1.21 -17.34
CA LEU A 955 11.62 -0.20 -17.24
C LEU A 955 12.78 -1.12 -17.65
N LEU A 956 13.42 -0.82 -18.77
CA LEU A 956 14.56 -1.60 -19.26
C LEU A 956 15.79 -1.43 -18.38
N ALA A 957 16.04 -0.24 -17.83
CA ALA A 957 17.13 -0.03 -16.88
C ALA A 957 16.90 -0.83 -15.58
N VAL A 958 15.68 -0.81 -15.02
CA VAL A 958 15.34 -1.61 -13.83
C VAL A 958 15.45 -3.10 -14.14
N HIS A 959 14.97 -3.56 -15.29
CA HIS A 959 15.13 -4.95 -15.70
C HIS A 959 16.61 -5.34 -15.83
N GLN A 960 17.46 -4.49 -16.41
CA GLN A 960 18.90 -4.74 -16.47
C GLN A 960 19.55 -4.80 -15.08
N LEU A 961 19.11 -3.96 -14.13
CA LEU A 961 19.57 -4.03 -12.75
C LEU A 961 19.19 -5.38 -12.11
N LEU A 962 17.96 -5.85 -12.33
CA LEU A 962 17.51 -7.16 -11.85
C LEU A 962 18.30 -8.32 -12.48
N VAL A 963 18.59 -8.26 -13.79
CA VAL A 963 19.45 -9.26 -14.46
C VAL A 963 20.85 -9.27 -13.85
N ASN A 964 21.43 -8.08 -13.64
CA ASN A 964 22.77 -7.95 -13.05
C ASN A 964 22.81 -8.44 -11.60
N SER A 965 21.73 -8.29 -10.83
CA SER A 965 21.70 -8.72 -9.42
C SER A 965 21.77 -10.24 -9.25
N VAL A 966 21.42 -11.03 -10.28
CA VAL A 966 21.51 -12.50 -10.23
C VAL A 966 22.90 -13.01 -10.63
N ASN A 967 23.72 -12.20 -11.31
CA ASN A 967 25.11 -12.54 -11.60
C ASN A 967 26.03 -12.12 -10.44
N ILE A 968 25.83 -12.78 -9.29
CA ILE A 968 26.48 -12.41 -8.03
C ILE A 968 28.01 -12.51 -8.09
N ASP A 969 28.55 -13.45 -8.87
CA ASP A 969 30.01 -13.64 -9.05
C ASP A 969 30.70 -12.45 -9.73
N VAL A 970 29.97 -11.69 -10.56
CA VAL A 970 30.48 -10.49 -11.24
C VAL A 970 30.15 -9.24 -10.43
N TRP A 971 28.91 -9.10 -9.96
CA TRP A 971 28.45 -7.86 -9.35
C TRP A 971 28.95 -7.70 -7.91
N LEU A 972 29.05 -8.78 -7.12
CA LEU A 972 29.43 -8.68 -5.72
C LEU A 972 30.85 -8.12 -5.51
N PRO A 973 31.90 -8.58 -6.23
CA PRO A 973 33.23 -7.99 -6.08
C PRO A 973 33.28 -6.50 -6.47
N VAL A 974 32.49 -6.11 -7.47
CA VAL A 974 32.35 -4.70 -7.89
C VAL A 974 31.65 -3.90 -6.80
N ALA A 975 30.54 -4.40 -6.26
CA ALA A 975 29.76 -3.75 -5.22
C ALA A 975 30.56 -3.59 -3.91
N GLN A 976 31.27 -4.64 -3.48
CA GLN A 976 32.16 -4.58 -2.31
C GLN A 976 33.31 -3.58 -2.49
N PHE A 977 33.88 -3.50 -3.70
CA PHE A 977 34.88 -2.49 -4.01
C PHE A 977 34.30 -1.07 -3.95
N LEU A 978 33.13 -0.84 -4.56
CA LEU A 978 32.43 0.45 -4.51
C LEU A 978 32.03 0.82 -3.07
N ALA A 979 31.60 -0.15 -2.25
CA ALA A 979 31.30 0.07 -0.84
C ALA A 979 32.53 0.60 -0.08
N ASN A 980 33.71 0.02 -0.32
CA ASN A 980 34.96 0.50 0.27
C ASN A 980 35.41 1.87 -0.27
N ALA A 981 35.02 2.22 -1.50
CA ALA A 981 35.32 3.52 -2.09
C ALA A 981 34.40 4.63 -1.54
N LEU A 982 33.12 4.31 -1.34
CA LEU A 982 32.09 5.24 -0.89
C LEU A 982 31.95 5.32 0.63
N ASP A 983 32.64 4.45 1.38
CA ASP A 983 32.64 4.44 2.84
C ASP A 983 32.89 5.84 3.42
N PRO A 984 31.88 6.44 4.07
CA PRO A 984 32.02 7.79 4.61
C PRO A 984 32.95 7.87 5.82
N ASP A 985 33.23 6.74 6.49
CA ASP A 985 34.14 6.70 7.63
C ASP A 985 35.60 6.43 7.20
N ARG A 986 35.85 6.33 5.87
CA ARG A 986 37.19 6.11 5.31
C ARG A 986 38.06 7.35 5.43
N VAL A 987 39.17 7.20 6.16
CA VAL A 987 40.25 8.19 6.18
C VAL A 987 41.21 7.94 5.03
N TRP A 988 41.40 8.96 4.18
CA TRP A 988 42.25 8.89 2.99
C TRP A 988 43.66 9.36 3.28
N ASN A 989 44.66 8.64 2.75
CA ASN A 989 46.06 9.06 2.80
C ASN A 989 46.40 10.07 1.69
N THR A 990 45.54 11.05 1.48
CA THR A 990 45.65 12.06 0.42
C THR A 990 45.35 13.45 0.99
N GLU A 991 46.14 14.45 0.61
CA GLU A 991 45.86 15.86 0.89
C GLU A 991 45.38 16.58 -0.37
N PRO A 992 44.60 17.68 -0.28
CA PRO A 992 43.87 18.14 0.90
C PRO A 992 42.65 17.24 1.19
N PHE A 993 42.03 17.39 2.37
CA PHE A 993 40.77 16.72 2.76
C PHE A 993 40.86 15.19 2.96
N ALA A 994 41.83 14.75 3.76
CA ALA A 994 41.97 13.35 4.16
C ALA A 994 40.68 12.73 4.74
N GLN A 995 39.91 13.50 5.52
CA GLN A 995 38.72 13.00 6.23
C GLN A 995 37.40 13.19 5.48
N LYS A 996 37.35 13.96 4.38
CA LYS A 996 36.10 14.16 3.63
C LYS A 996 35.76 12.95 2.76
N PRO A 997 34.54 12.40 2.81
CA PRO A 997 34.09 11.33 1.91
C PRO A 997 34.13 11.73 0.43
N ILE A 998 34.22 10.73 -0.47
CA ILE A 998 34.15 10.99 -1.92
C ILE A 998 32.79 11.57 -2.32
N LEU A 999 31.69 11.11 -1.70
CA LEU A 999 30.35 11.62 -2.02
C LEU A 999 30.22 13.11 -1.69
N THR A 1000 30.71 13.56 -0.52
CA THR A 1000 30.77 14.98 -0.19
C THR A 1000 31.61 15.75 -1.20
N LEU A 1001 32.84 15.31 -1.48
CA LEU A 1001 33.72 15.99 -2.44
C LEU A 1001 33.09 16.03 -3.85
N GLY A 1002 32.35 15.00 -4.23
CA GLY A 1002 31.59 14.95 -5.48
C GLY A 1002 30.43 15.96 -5.49
N ALA A 1003 29.70 16.09 -4.37
CA ALA A 1003 28.65 17.09 -4.22
C ALA A 1003 29.21 18.53 -4.20
N GLU A 1004 30.35 18.77 -3.55
CA GLU A 1004 31.08 20.05 -3.59
C GLU A 1004 31.57 20.37 -5.02
N LEU A 1005 32.11 19.37 -5.73
CA LEU A 1005 32.50 19.52 -7.13
C LEU A 1005 31.29 19.87 -7.99
N LEU A 1006 30.16 19.20 -7.80
CA LEU A 1006 28.95 19.43 -8.56
C LEU A 1006 28.39 20.84 -8.30
N ASP A 1007 28.19 21.21 -7.03
CA ASP A 1007 27.74 22.54 -6.61
C ASP A 1007 28.68 23.64 -7.13
N GLY A 1008 29.99 23.44 -6.96
CA GLY A 1008 31.01 24.34 -7.45
C GLY A 1008 31.03 24.46 -8.98
N THR A 1009 30.84 23.36 -9.70
CA THR A 1009 30.74 23.34 -11.17
C THR A 1009 29.53 24.14 -11.64
N LEU A 1010 28.36 23.94 -11.03
CA LEU A 1010 27.12 24.62 -11.38
C LEU A 1010 27.21 26.13 -11.10
N LYS A 1011 27.76 26.53 -9.95
CA LYS A 1011 28.00 27.95 -9.60
C LYS A 1011 28.95 28.63 -10.60
N ASN A 1012 29.93 27.89 -11.11
CA ASN A 1012 30.94 28.38 -12.04
C ASN A 1012 30.55 28.17 -13.52
N ASP A 1013 29.41 27.56 -13.83
CA ASP A 1013 28.94 27.32 -15.21
C ASP A 1013 27.51 27.85 -15.46
N PRO A 1014 27.28 29.17 -15.40
CA PRO A 1014 25.97 29.76 -15.67
C PRO A 1014 25.45 29.55 -17.10
N GLN A 1015 26.25 28.97 -18.00
CA GLN A 1015 25.85 28.64 -19.37
C GLN A 1015 25.55 27.15 -19.55
N ASN A 1016 25.71 26.34 -18.49
CA ASN A 1016 25.52 24.89 -18.48
C ASN A 1016 26.37 24.16 -19.53
N THR A 1017 27.51 24.75 -19.91
CA THR A 1017 28.41 24.22 -20.92
C THR A 1017 28.91 22.81 -20.56
N GLY A 1018 29.29 22.59 -19.30
CA GLY A 1018 29.76 21.30 -18.80
C GLY A 1018 28.66 20.24 -18.82
N ILE A 1019 27.43 20.60 -18.46
CA ILE A 1019 26.28 19.69 -18.53
C ILE A 1019 25.99 19.30 -19.98
N PHE A 1020 26.00 20.25 -20.92
CA PHE A 1020 25.78 19.95 -22.33
C PHE A 1020 26.89 19.08 -22.91
N MET A 1021 28.14 19.24 -22.46
CA MET A 1021 29.23 18.33 -22.83
C MET A 1021 28.97 16.91 -22.32
N ILE A 1022 28.57 16.74 -21.05
CA ILE A 1022 28.23 15.43 -20.47
C ILE A 1022 27.07 14.79 -21.26
N HIS A 1023 26.03 15.56 -21.56
CA HIS A 1023 24.88 15.09 -22.33
C HIS A 1023 25.30 14.61 -23.73
N ARG A 1024 26.10 15.39 -24.48
CA ARG A 1024 26.61 14.97 -25.79
C ARG A 1024 27.54 13.76 -25.70
N ALA A 1025 28.30 13.63 -24.61
CA ALA A 1025 29.20 12.52 -24.37
C ALA A 1025 28.47 11.20 -24.11
N LEU A 1026 27.35 11.26 -23.39
CA LEU A 1026 26.52 10.10 -23.03
C LEU A 1026 25.48 9.73 -24.08
N ASN A 1027 25.11 10.66 -24.97
CA ASN A 1027 24.12 10.38 -26.01
C ASN A 1027 24.63 9.40 -27.06
N GLU A 1028 23.95 8.27 -27.16
CA GLU A 1028 24.13 7.32 -28.26
C GLU A 1028 23.39 7.78 -29.52
N THR A 1029 24.03 7.57 -30.67
CA THR A 1029 23.38 7.75 -31.98
C THR A 1029 22.98 6.37 -32.49
N PRO A 1030 21.81 6.18 -33.14
CA PRO A 1030 21.38 4.85 -33.58
C PRO A 1030 22.46 4.12 -34.40
N GLY A 1031 22.94 2.99 -33.88
CA GLY A 1031 23.98 2.16 -34.50
C GLY A 1031 25.43 2.59 -34.26
N MET A 1032 25.69 3.60 -33.40
CA MET A 1032 27.03 3.98 -32.97
C MET A 1032 27.14 4.10 -31.44
N PRO A 1033 28.25 3.61 -30.84
CA PRO A 1033 28.52 3.79 -29.41
C PRO A 1033 28.56 5.27 -29.01
N SER A 1034 28.23 5.57 -27.75
CA SER A 1034 28.32 6.93 -27.23
C SER A 1034 29.75 7.48 -27.37
N PRO A 1035 29.94 8.78 -27.64
CA PRO A 1035 31.28 9.36 -27.75
C PRO A 1035 32.19 9.04 -26.55
N ILE A 1036 31.65 9.01 -25.34
CA ILE A 1036 32.43 8.68 -24.14
C ILE A 1036 32.90 7.22 -24.14
N SER A 1037 32.09 6.29 -24.61
CA SER A 1037 32.47 4.88 -24.68
C SER A 1037 33.59 4.65 -25.70
N VAL A 1038 33.54 5.31 -26.86
CA VAL A 1038 34.63 5.30 -27.85
C VAL A 1038 35.93 5.84 -27.24
N ILE A 1039 35.86 6.97 -26.54
CA ILE A 1039 37.04 7.56 -25.89
C ILE A 1039 37.58 6.61 -24.80
N ALA A 1040 36.70 6.03 -23.98
CA ALA A 1040 37.08 5.10 -22.91
C ALA A 1040 37.73 3.82 -23.45
N GLU A 1041 37.22 3.23 -24.53
CA GLU A 1041 37.81 2.07 -25.20
C GLU A 1041 39.21 2.38 -25.73
N ILE A 1042 39.39 3.56 -26.34
CA ILE A 1042 40.71 3.97 -26.86
C ILE A 1042 41.69 4.24 -25.70
N ILE A 1043 41.23 4.83 -24.59
CA ILE A 1043 42.05 5.00 -23.37
C ILE A 1043 42.43 3.63 -22.80
N ALA A 1044 41.48 2.70 -22.70
CA ALA A 1044 41.72 1.35 -22.23
C ALA A 1044 42.76 0.63 -23.10
N ALA A 1045 42.63 0.72 -24.43
CA ALA A 1045 43.62 0.19 -25.37
C ALA A 1045 44.98 0.89 -25.20
N TYR A 1046 45.03 2.21 -24.99
CA TYR A 1046 46.28 2.95 -24.89
C TYR A 1046 47.12 2.56 -23.66
N PHE A 1047 46.46 2.30 -22.54
CA PHE A 1047 47.10 1.88 -21.29
C PHE A 1047 47.15 0.34 -21.13
N SER A 1048 46.63 -0.42 -22.09
CA SER A 1048 46.73 -1.88 -22.14
C SER A 1048 48.18 -2.35 -22.37
N PRO A 1049 48.59 -3.50 -21.81
CA PRO A 1049 49.85 -4.16 -22.16
C PRO A 1049 49.88 -4.67 -23.62
N ALA A 1050 48.73 -4.74 -24.30
CA ALA A 1050 48.62 -5.07 -25.72
C ALA A 1050 47.74 -4.04 -26.44
N PRO A 1051 48.25 -2.83 -26.78
CA PRO A 1051 47.43 -1.74 -27.33
C PRO A 1051 46.71 -2.06 -28.64
N MET A 1052 47.24 -3.01 -29.41
CA MET A 1052 46.61 -3.45 -30.66
C MET A 1052 45.52 -4.52 -30.46
N SER A 1053 45.44 -5.13 -29.26
CA SER A 1053 44.31 -5.94 -28.85
C SER A 1053 43.22 -4.97 -28.42
N ALA A 1054 42.13 -4.88 -29.20
CA ALA A 1054 41.09 -3.88 -28.97
C ALA A 1054 40.32 -4.04 -27.64
N LYS A 1055 40.72 -4.98 -26.76
CA LYS A 1055 40.07 -5.29 -25.49
C LYS A 1055 41.10 -5.72 -24.43
N LEU A 1056 40.78 -5.46 -23.16
CA LEU A 1056 41.45 -6.04 -22.01
C LEU A 1056 40.86 -7.45 -21.80
N GLU A 1057 41.67 -8.51 -21.92
CA GLU A 1057 41.16 -9.89 -21.97
C GLU A 1057 41.48 -10.71 -20.72
N THR A 1058 42.44 -10.25 -19.89
CA THR A 1058 42.89 -10.99 -18.71
C THR A 1058 42.89 -10.11 -17.46
N PRO A 1059 42.82 -10.70 -16.25
CA PRO A 1059 42.91 -9.91 -15.01
C PRO A 1059 44.23 -9.15 -14.90
N GLN A 1060 45.29 -9.69 -15.51
CA GLN A 1060 46.60 -9.06 -15.59
C GLN A 1060 46.58 -7.84 -16.52
N ASP A 1061 45.78 -7.84 -17.59
CA ASP A 1061 45.63 -6.68 -18.47
C ASP A 1061 44.93 -5.53 -17.75
N TYR A 1062 43.84 -5.82 -17.02
CA TYR A 1062 43.14 -4.83 -16.20
C TYR A 1062 44.03 -4.30 -15.06
N GLN A 1063 44.81 -5.17 -14.42
CA GLN A 1063 45.77 -4.76 -13.39
C GLN A 1063 46.82 -3.80 -13.96
N ALA A 1064 47.42 -4.13 -15.11
CA ALA A 1064 48.41 -3.28 -15.76
C ALA A 1064 47.80 -1.94 -16.20
N PHE A 1065 46.60 -1.98 -16.80
CA PHE A 1065 45.83 -0.80 -17.18
C PHE A 1065 45.58 0.15 -15.99
N LEU A 1066 45.04 -0.37 -14.89
CA LEU A 1066 44.71 0.42 -13.71
C LEU A 1066 45.95 1.03 -13.04
N LEU A 1067 47.08 0.29 -12.97
CA LEU A 1067 48.34 0.82 -12.41
C LEU A 1067 48.96 1.90 -13.28
N GLU A 1068 48.94 1.74 -14.61
CA GLU A 1068 49.45 2.77 -15.52
C GLU A 1068 48.56 4.02 -15.50
N LEU A 1069 47.24 3.84 -15.42
CA LEU A 1069 46.29 4.94 -15.28
C LEU A 1069 46.44 5.64 -13.91
N ALA A 1070 46.67 4.90 -12.82
CA ALA A 1070 46.93 5.48 -11.50
C ALA A 1070 48.17 6.38 -11.49
N LYS A 1071 49.29 5.91 -12.05
CA LYS A 1071 50.51 6.71 -12.22
C LYS A 1071 50.26 7.99 -13.01
N TYR A 1072 49.45 7.86 -14.05
CA TYR A 1072 49.07 8.97 -14.90
C TYR A 1072 48.21 10.02 -14.17
N VAL A 1073 47.32 9.61 -13.27
CA VAL A 1073 46.52 10.55 -12.47
C VAL A 1073 47.41 11.34 -11.50
N GLU A 1074 48.45 10.73 -10.92
CA GLU A 1074 49.37 11.38 -9.94
C GLU A 1074 50.42 12.30 -10.57
N ASP A 1075 50.80 12.06 -11.83
CA ASP A 1075 52.00 12.69 -12.40
C ASP A 1075 51.84 14.22 -12.47
N ASP A 1076 52.58 14.92 -11.61
CA ASP A 1076 52.60 16.38 -11.47
C ASP A 1076 53.38 17.07 -12.60
N VAL A 1077 54.11 16.29 -13.40
CA VAL A 1077 54.89 16.77 -14.54
C VAL A 1077 54.20 16.46 -15.88
N HIS A 1078 53.50 15.33 -15.98
CA HIS A 1078 52.94 14.83 -17.24
C HIS A 1078 51.55 14.20 -17.15
N GLY A 1079 50.90 14.25 -15.98
CA GLY A 1079 49.59 13.66 -15.72
C GLY A 1079 48.48 14.68 -15.51
N ILE A 1080 47.38 14.24 -14.88
CA ILE A 1080 46.22 15.10 -14.63
C ILE A 1080 46.59 16.28 -13.72
N GLU A 1081 47.47 16.12 -12.73
CA GLU A 1081 47.83 17.22 -11.82
C GLU A 1081 48.59 18.36 -12.51
N ARG A 1082 49.34 18.06 -13.57
CA ARG A 1082 50.01 19.09 -14.38
C ARG A 1082 49.01 20.01 -15.09
N LEU A 1083 47.78 19.57 -15.35
CA LEU A 1083 46.71 20.44 -15.85
C LEU A 1083 46.47 21.60 -14.91
N TYR A 1084 46.43 21.30 -13.60
CA TYR A 1084 46.18 22.28 -12.56
C TYR A 1084 47.28 23.37 -12.58
N GLU A 1085 48.54 22.97 -12.71
CA GLU A 1085 49.67 23.89 -12.78
C GLU A 1085 49.69 24.73 -14.07
N LEU A 1086 49.53 24.12 -15.24
CA LEU A 1086 49.58 24.81 -16.53
C LEU A 1086 48.45 25.84 -16.67
N VAL A 1087 47.29 25.53 -16.09
CA VAL A 1087 46.18 26.45 -16.09
C VAL A 1087 46.38 27.57 -15.07
N SER A 1088 46.89 27.28 -13.86
CA SER A 1088 47.21 28.33 -12.86
C SER A 1088 48.27 29.33 -13.36
N LEU A 1089 49.24 28.86 -14.17
CA LEU A 1089 50.28 29.68 -14.80
C LEU A 1089 49.75 30.65 -15.86
N ARG A 1090 48.60 30.35 -16.48
CA ARG A 1090 47.96 31.20 -17.51
C ARG A 1090 47.12 32.35 -16.93
N ARG A 1091 46.76 32.28 -15.65
CA ARG A 1091 46.02 33.33 -14.93
C ARG A 1091 46.92 34.51 -14.52
N ARG A 1092 48.23 34.25 -14.41
CA ARG A 1092 49.28 35.27 -14.21
C ARG A 1092 49.73 35.83 -15.56
#